data_AF-A0A8I1Q5T6-F1
#
_entry.id   AF-A0A8I1Q5T6-F1
#
_cell.length_a   1.000
_cell.length_b   1.000
_cell.length_c   1.000
_cell.angle_alpha   90.00
_cell.angle_beta   90.00
_cell.angle_gamma   90.00
#
_symmetry.space_group_name_H-M   'P 1'
#
loop_
_entity.id
_entity.type
_entity.pdbx_description
1 polymer ?
#
loop_
_entity_poly.entity_id
_entity_poly.type
_entity_poly.pdbx_seq_one_letter_code
_entity_poly.pdbx_strand_id
1 'polypeptide(L)'
;MIIYYLANLITQDEINDHKVLIIKILANELHTPQIKRLTGITFQGQPVYRAKIDKKNRLIFMRILHAGTPALLILSQNDHNYEELARTLSTTQALKIESLELDSAPVLSPSPTPEERFLPVTFYQEQVFFLDEDQQQATNCTAPLLLSGPPGAGKTLVIYDLLCNYVVNNAQQHRTRDELGQGQKILFISQSANLTRKIQQQYAQDREQDLHIDFLTWEQLLLPPNTEHTLLPKKAFADWLKNSFPQGNAEVIHYEMSLVAALGAEAYLKLGKRECYLFGKTKEQQKVINLLAQWRNHLQTKKWRDPLITEITVSGYGAIFCDESQNFSPIALACLVQAVRSSQQFFACLDPEQALSSWPYARNCLLNLLTKQFKNYHSFNLKKTWRCASKIAEVANHLMNTKHKLDGNQAKREYSVLESHLSSESGVVEIIHSKQLELLRPRGNLAETVIIVFTPLTVEERAKIQEATGSSNILTPAEAIGLDFNTVILWKPIASQRLLHKLTYKKNGLDLDEWKTLNQLYVAITRARHELFIYEPELNRFNQQLNLLFRNIHTAKNITEAAPDTDTENKRKWLEQVDYHIEKGQLDIATAILKNHLQFDEEAILARISPPALPTVEDAPKNEITPRPPKVFKVRNREKAVPESSKTAPKKQKPSLTQPKVKVQSSIELPELQRVRALEDFFESIVTSENQNIYFNKYMINKDSKIRTAFKDILIKKWGKIYHKQLFHSLFGNNLLYEFARYPESRFVLHRLFYHLNPVEQSILLKAMLPVINQDGSVIYDSPFLLFCESEDGCEHLKSFFEVNSELLHLLQMEHLDNPSPLQTQARTPLRILVKSCASHSLLEQFFSSPRLVQAMQQHHLYLGYEGKERMEHAPFFYLITYSTGVNILESIYKTNPALAQRTSAHPTLYFLDYLFRIIPRGSITNSSPFFLLCTRFNGRLFIYSWFLASLYHASKHNPSKIDFVNTFTALIPNKHSAFADTSCIHYLCIDEIGHQILSIIQKSFPAIINKFTTVLLTHAGLDVGKIGGTTAIQVLSATKTGISLINQWLSDSEEFACALTASDFAQSQNVEYLSLFDNLCKTDEGCAVLYQWLQFNPRLMEALTYENRVAINSLNNSAEGKRVFELLKENGVVDRVLIEVEPRHTFFKAKPSFFENLNAQGVADPENKEDCSAKSMPQ
;
A
#
# COMPACT_ATOMS: atom_id res chain seq x y z
N MET A 1 16.30 3.63 -25.52
CA MET A 1 15.33 4.46 -24.74
C MET A 1 14.20 4.88 -25.66
N ILE A 2 12.95 4.83 -25.20
CA ILE A 2 11.77 5.12 -26.02
C ILE A 2 11.37 6.62 -25.94
N ILE A 3 11.06 7.20 -27.10
CA ILE A 3 10.34 8.47 -27.26
C ILE A 3 8.99 8.17 -27.93
N TYR A 4 7.98 8.97 -27.62
CA TYR A 4 6.66 8.91 -28.28
C TYR A 4 6.43 10.19 -29.08
N TYR A 5 5.67 10.12 -30.16
CA TYR A 5 5.36 11.30 -30.97
C TYR A 5 3.98 11.23 -31.63
N LEU A 6 3.41 12.40 -31.92
CA LEU A 6 2.18 12.53 -32.67
C LEU A 6 2.47 12.46 -34.17
N ALA A 7 2.36 11.27 -34.76
CA ALA A 7 2.63 11.00 -36.18
C ALA A 7 1.73 11.80 -37.15
N ASN A 8 0.62 12.36 -36.65
CA ASN A 8 -0.25 13.28 -37.39
C ASN A 8 0.35 14.70 -37.55
N LEU A 9 1.37 15.06 -36.76
CA LEU A 9 1.89 16.43 -36.60
C LEU A 9 3.42 16.54 -36.70
N ILE A 10 4.15 15.42 -36.67
CA ILE A 10 5.59 15.33 -36.92
C ILE A 10 5.95 13.93 -37.44
N THR A 11 6.87 13.86 -38.39
CA THR A 11 7.34 12.60 -39.00
C THR A 11 8.52 11.98 -38.26
N GLN A 12 8.74 10.68 -38.45
CA GLN A 12 9.89 9.97 -37.88
C GLN A 12 11.23 10.55 -38.39
N ASP A 13 11.28 11.03 -39.64
CA ASP A 13 12.49 11.63 -40.22
C ASP A 13 12.83 12.98 -39.58
N GLU A 14 11.85 13.86 -39.34
CA GLU A 14 12.06 15.10 -38.58
C GLU A 14 12.54 14.84 -37.15
N ILE A 15 12.11 13.73 -36.53
CA ILE A 15 12.60 13.30 -35.21
C ILE A 15 14.04 12.76 -35.32
N ASN A 16 14.35 12.02 -36.38
CA ASN A 16 15.70 11.51 -36.66
C ASN A 16 16.71 12.66 -36.80
N ASP A 17 16.35 13.71 -37.56
CA ASP A 17 17.16 14.92 -37.75
C ASP A 17 17.45 15.66 -36.44
N HIS A 18 16.56 15.56 -35.46
CA HIS A 18 16.67 16.24 -34.16
C HIS A 18 17.13 15.35 -33.00
N LYS A 19 17.56 14.10 -33.25
CA LYS A 19 18.02 13.15 -32.20
C LYS A 19 18.98 13.77 -31.18
N VAL A 20 19.96 14.55 -31.63
CA VAL A 20 20.96 15.20 -30.75
C VAL A 20 20.29 16.22 -29.82
N LEU A 21 19.32 17.00 -30.31
CA LEU A 21 18.56 17.93 -29.48
C LEU A 21 17.70 17.16 -28.46
N ILE A 22 17.03 16.08 -28.91
CA ILE A 22 16.13 15.30 -28.06
C ILE A 22 16.91 14.59 -26.94
N ILE A 23 18.08 14.00 -27.22
CA ILE A 23 18.95 13.41 -26.19
C ILE A 23 19.34 14.46 -25.12
N LYS A 24 19.57 15.72 -25.51
CA LYS A 24 19.86 16.80 -24.55
C LYS A 24 18.63 17.27 -23.76
N ILE A 25 17.43 17.27 -24.35
CA ILE A 25 16.16 17.50 -23.61
C ILE A 25 15.99 16.39 -22.56
N LEU A 26 16.23 15.14 -22.95
CA LEU A 26 16.15 13.96 -22.08
C LEU A 26 17.13 14.08 -20.91
N ALA A 27 18.43 14.26 -21.20
CA ALA A 27 19.51 14.40 -20.21
C ALA A 27 19.42 15.64 -19.29
N ASN A 28 18.41 16.50 -19.50
CA ASN A 28 18.21 17.79 -18.84
C ASN A 28 19.38 18.79 -18.98
N GLU A 29 20.13 18.70 -20.09
CA GLU A 29 21.30 19.54 -20.40
C GLU A 29 20.92 20.91 -20.99
N LEU A 30 19.64 21.15 -21.29
CA LEU A 30 19.16 22.36 -21.96
C LEU A 30 18.39 23.26 -20.99
N HIS A 31 18.89 24.47 -20.79
CA HIS A 31 18.24 25.48 -19.94
C HIS A 31 17.65 26.63 -20.75
N THR A 32 16.88 27.50 -20.10
CA THR A 32 16.40 28.77 -20.66
C THR A 32 17.56 29.59 -21.24
N PRO A 33 17.47 30.13 -22.48
CA PRO A 33 16.29 30.25 -23.34
C PRO A 33 16.08 29.09 -24.33
N GLN A 34 16.90 28.04 -24.30
CA GLN A 34 16.89 26.94 -25.28
C GLN A 34 15.63 26.08 -25.13
N ILE A 35 15.24 25.73 -23.91
CA ILE A 35 13.88 25.26 -23.56
C ILE A 35 13.09 26.42 -22.94
N LYS A 36 11.77 26.46 -23.16
CA LYS A 36 10.80 27.26 -22.38
C LYS A 36 9.44 26.54 -22.33
N ARG A 37 8.69 26.71 -21.24
CA ARG A 37 7.24 26.44 -21.18
C ARG A 37 6.48 27.43 -22.07
N LEU A 38 5.43 27.02 -22.74
CA LEU A 38 4.53 27.92 -23.47
C LEU A 38 3.38 28.39 -22.56
N THR A 39 3.20 29.70 -22.48
CA THR A 39 2.13 30.34 -21.71
C THR A 39 0.85 30.42 -22.54
N GLY A 40 -0.29 29.99 -21.98
CA GLY A 40 -1.59 30.02 -22.66
C GLY A 40 -1.81 28.93 -23.72
N ILE A 41 -0.81 28.08 -23.97
CA ILE A 41 -0.92 26.93 -24.87
C ILE A 41 -0.83 25.66 -24.03
N THR A 42 -1.80 24.77 -24.19
CA THR A 42 -1.86 23.48 -23.51
C THR A 42 -2.18 22.37 -24.49
N PHE A 43 -1.87 21.15 -24.11
CA PHE A 43 -2.32 19.94 -24.78
C PHE A 43 -3.17 19.15 -23.79
N GLN A 44 -4.47 18.97 -24.10
CA GLN A 44 -5.46 18.37 -23.19
C GLN A 44 -5.45 19.01 -21.77
N GLY A 45 -5.25 20.33 -21.68
CA GLY A 45 -5.16 21.08 -20.41
C GLY A 45 -3.79 21.04 -19.73
N GLN A 46 -2.86 20.20 -20.18
CA GLN A 46 -1.52 20.08 -19.61
C GLN A 46 -0.52 21.05 -20.27
N PRO A 47 0.53 21.51 -19.54
CA PRO A 47 1.52 22.44 -20.07
C PRO A 47 2.41 21.80 -21.15
N VAL A 48 2.74 22.58 -22.18
CA VAL A 48 3.64 22.16 -23.27
C VAL A 48 4.92 23.01 -23.29
N TYR A 49 6.00 22.42 -23.80
CA TYR A 49 7.35 22.99 -23.79
C TYR A 49 7.89 23.10 -25.21
N ARG A 50 8.81 24.05 -25.43
CA ARG A 50 9.42 24.32 -26.73
C ARG A 50 10.95 24.36 -26.65
N ALA A 51 11.62 23.44 -27.34
CA ALA A 51 13.07 23.44 -27.51
C ALA A 51 13.47 24.20 -28.79
N LYS A 52 14.64 24.85 -28.79
CA LYS A 52 15.15 25.59 -29.93
C LYS A 52 15.94 24.67 -30.88
N ILE A 53 15.45 24.52 -32.11
CA ILE A 53 16.18 23.87 -33.20
C ILE A 53 17.15 24.89 -33.82
N ASP A 54 16.61 25.94 -34.45
CA ASP A 54 17.42 26.98 -35.11
C ASP A 54 16.91 28.41 -34.80
N LYS A 55 17.10 29.40 -35.67
CA LYS A 55 16.53 30.75 -35.49
C LYS A 55 14.99 30.75 -35.59
N LYS A 56 14.45 30.06 -36.61
CA LYS A 56 13.03 29.93 -36.97
C LYS A 56 12.35 28.74 -36.27
N ASN A 57 12.91 27.53 -36.31
CA ASN A 57 12.16 26.32 -35.94
C ASN A 57 12.30 25.93 -34.45
N ARG A 58 11.23 25.39 -33.87
CA ARG A 58 11.10 24.93 -32.48
C ARG A 58 10.49 23.54 -32.43
N LEU A 59 11.03 22.67 -31.58
CA LEU A 59 10.45 21.36 -31.29
C LEU A 59 9.49 21.48 -30.10
N ILE A 60 8.23 21.08 -30.27
CA ILE A 60 7.20 21.15 -29.23
C ILE A 60 7.06 19.77 -28.57
N PHE A 61 7.12 19.72 -27.24
CA PHE A 61 7.16 18.46 -26.51
C PHE A 61 6.54 18.55 -25.10
N MET A 62 6.33 17.38 -24.49
CA MET A 62 5.97 17.18 -23.09
C MET A 62 6.89 16.15 -22.45
N ARG A 63 7.13 16.27 -21.13
CA ARG A 63 7.81 15.25 -20.32
C ARG A 63 6.76 14.32 -19.71
N ILE A 64 6.85 13.02 -19.99
CA ILE A 64 5.85 12.03 -19.60
C ILE A 64 6.45 10.80 -18.91
N LEU A 65 5.74 10.23 -17.95
CA LEU A 65 6.08 8.97 -17.30
C LEU A 65 5.10 7.91 -17.83
N HIS A 66 5.53 7.14 -18.84
CA HIS A 66 4.73 6.07 -19.46
C HIS A 66 5.28 4.71 -19.05
N ALA A 67 4.42 3.77 -18.64
CA ALA A 67 4.82 2.45 -18.18
C ALA A 67 6.00 2.50 -17.16
N GLY A 68 5.87 3.37 -16.15
CA GLY A 68 6.87 3.61 -15.10
C GLY A 68 8.19 4.22 -15.56
N THR A 69 8.32 4.55 -16.86
CA THR A 69 9.57 4.95 -17.50
C THR A 69 9.51 6.42 -17.94
N PRO A 70 10.47 7.28 -17.56
CA PRO A 70 10.54 8.65 -18.05
C PRO A 70 10.78 8.67 -19.57
N ALA A 71 9.96 9.44 -20.30
CA ALA A 71 10.02 9.59 -21.75
C ALA A 71 9.61 11.01 -22.18
N LEU A 72 9.69 11.29 -23.47
CA LEU A 72 9.12 12.50 -24.08
C LEU A 72 7.96 12.11 -24.99
N LEU A 73 6.96 13.00 -25.04
CA LEU A 73 5.95 13.04 -26.07
C LEU A 73 6.23 14.25 -26.96
N ILE A 74 6.65 14.02 -28.20
CA ILE A 74 6.90 15.08 -29.19
C ILE A 74 5.58 15.39 -29.89
N LEU A 75 5.13 16.65 -29.79
CA LEU A 75 3.82 17.06 -30.28
C LEU A 75 3.85 17.58 -31.71
N SER A 76 4.86 18.39 -32.07
CA SER A 76 5.01 18.97 -33.40
C SER A 76 6.36 19.69 -33.57
N GLN A 77 6.68 20.08 -34.80
CA GLN A 77 7.62 21.16 -35.09
C GLN A 77 6.84 22.46 -35.40
N ASN A 78 7.33 23.60 -34.92
CA ASN A 78 6.67 24.90 -35.11
C ASN A 78 7.68 26.01 -35.47
N ASP A 79 7.30 26.93 -36.35
CA ASP A 79 8.17 27.97 -36.90
C ASP A 79 7.96 29.37 -36.27
N HIS A 80 7.46 29.38 -35.03
CA HIS A 80 6.91 30.49 -34.22
C HIS A 80 5.46 30.90 -34.53
N ASN A 81 4.72 30.19 -35.40
CA ASN A 81 3.27 30.40 -35.47
C ASN A 81 2.55 29.74 -34.27
N TYR A 82 2.55 30.44 -33.12
CA TYR A 82 1.99 29.94 -31.87
C TYR A 82 0.45 29.96 -31.83
N GLU A 83 -0.20 30.83 -32.60
CA GLU A 83 -1.67 30.86 -32.73
C GLU A 83 -2.17 29.61 -33.47
N GLU A 84 -1.51 29.26 -34.57
CA GLU A 84 -1.80 28.02 -35.31
C GLU A 84 -1.47 26.77 -34.48
N LEU A 85 -0.38 26.79 -33.70
CA LEU A 85 -0.07 25.71 -32.76
C LEU A 85 -1.19 25.53 -31.72
N ALA A 86 -1.66 26.62 -31.10
CA ALA A 86 -2.74 26.57 -30.12
C ALA A 86 -4.05 26.03 -30.73
N ARG A 87 -4.39 26.47 -31.94
CA ARG A 87 -5.54 25.95 -32.69
C ARG A 87 -5.39 24.46 -33.02
N THR A 88 -4.20 24.03 -33.45
CA THR A 88 -3.95 22.64 -33.83
C THR A 88 -4.01 21.71 -32.61
N LEU A 89 -3.32 22.06 -31.51
CA LEU A 89 -3.33 21.26 -30.28
C LEU A 89 -4.71 21.21 -29.59
N SER A 90 -5.58 22.20 -29.80
CA SER A 90 -6.96 22.19 -29.27
C SER A 90 -7.99 21.50 -30.18
N THR A 91 -7.71 21.35 -31.48
CA THR A 91 -8.62 20.70 -32.44
C THR A 91 -8.24 19.26 -32.80
N THR A 92 -7.05 18.80 -32.44
CA THR A 92 -6.61 17.41 -32.71
C THR A 92 -7.34 16.42 -31.78
N GLN A 93 -8.41 15.80 -32.27
CA GLN A 93 -9.24 14.84 -31.50
C GLN A 93 -8.76 13.39 -31.59
N ALA A 94 -8.11 13.00 -32.69
CA ALA A 94 -7.53 11.67 -32.89
C ALA A 94 -6.00 11.79 -32.98
N LEU A 95 -5.29 11.03 -32.14
CA LEU A 95 -3.86 11.16 -31.93
C LEU A 95 -3.16 9.85 -32.32
N LYS A 96 -2.69 9.76 -33.56
CA LYS A 96 -1.82 8.64 -33.95
C LYS A 96 -0.50 8.80 -33.20
N ILE A 97 -0.29 7.98 -32.18
CA ILE A 97 0.91 7.97 -31.35
C ILE A 97 1.80 6.85 -31.84
N GLU A 98 3.04 7.18 -32.19
CA GLU A 98 4.07 6.21 -32.56
C GLU A 98 5.24 6.31 -31.57
N SER A 99 6.04 5.24 -31.48
CA SER A 99 7.20 5.18 -30.60
C SER A 99 8.49 4.97 -31.38
N LEU A 100 9.60 5.50 -30.86
CA LEU A 100 10.93 5.40 -31.47
C LEU A 100 11.97 5.08 -30.40
N GLU A 101 12.76 4.03 -30.61
CA GLU A 101 13.91 3.75 -29.77
C GLU A 101 15.16 4.56 -30.19
N LEU A 102 15.87 5.07 -29.19
CA LEU A 102 17.22 5.64 -29.32
C LEU A 102 18.26 4.76 -28.61
N ASP A 103 19.29 4.37 -29.34
CA ASP A 103 20.35 3.45 -28.89
C ASP A 103 21.32 4.05 -27.86
N SER A 104 21.35 5.38 -27.72
CA SER A 104 22.45 6.10 -27.07
C SER A 104 22.03 7.24 -26.14
N ALA A 105 20.88 7.12 -25.48
CA ALA A 105 20.42 8.07 -24.45
C ALA A 105 20.94 7.71 -23.04
N PRO A 106 21.33 8.68 -22.20
CA PRO A 106 21.77 8.42 -20.83
C PRO A 106 20.61 7.97 -19.91
N VAL A 107 20.95 7.28 -18.82
CA VAL A 107 19.97 6.85 -17.79
C VAL A 107 19.39 8.08 -17.10
N LEU A 108 18.06 8.22 -17.15
CA LEU A 108 17.39 9.42 -16.68
C LEU A 108 17.08 9.39 -15.19
N SER A 109 17.43 10.48 -14.51
CA SER A 109 16.84 10.86 -13.23
C SER A 109 15.72 11.88 -13.49
N PRO A 110 14.50 11.69 -12.95
CA PRO A 110 13.46 12.72 -13.03
C PRO A 110 13.94 14.01 -12.33
N SER A 111 13.73 15.18 -12.95
CA SER A 111 14.21 16.44 -12.38
C SER A 111 13.39 16.86 -11.15
N PRO A 112 14.02 17.55 -10.17
CA PRO A 112 13.37 17.91 -8.90
C PRO A 112 12.54 19.20 -8.95
N THR A 113 12.44 19.86 -10.10
CA THR A 113 11.79 21.16 -10.30
C THR A 113 10.28 20.99 -10.61
N PRO A 114 9.36 21.68 -9.89
CA PRO A 114 7.91 21.54 -10.11
C PRO A 114 7.46 21.81 -11.55
N GLU A 115 8.09 22.80 -12.21
CA GLU A 115 7.81 23.17 -13.60
C GLU A 115 8.31 22.17 -14.66
N GLU A 116 9.04 21.11 -14.28
CA GLU A 116 9.58 20.10 -15.20
C GLU A 116 9.14 18.66 -14.88
N ARG A 117 8.16 18.49 -13.97
CA ARG A 117 7.68 17.16 -13.54
C ARG A 117 7.19 16.34 -14.74
N PHE A 118 7.68 15.09 -14.83
CA PHE A 118 7.15 14.11 -15.79
C PHE A 118 5.70 13.78 -15.44
N LEU A 119 4.79 14.01 -16.38
CA LEU A 119 3.36 13.76 -16.20
C LEU A 119 3.06 12.26 -16.35
N PRO A 120 2.46 11.60 -15.35
CA PRO A 120 2.09 10.19 -15.46
C PRO A 120 1.04 10.02 -16.55
N VAL A 121 1.31 9.11 -17.48
CA VAL A 121 0.50 8.95 -18.68
C VAL A 121 0.34 7.47 -19.01
N THR A 122 -0.81 7.11 -19.58
CA THR A 122 -1.01 5.84 -20.29
C THR A 122 -1.55 6.13 -21.69
N PHE A 123 -1.09 5.37 -22.68
CA PHE A 123 -1.64 5.43 -24.04
C PHE A 123 -2.69 4.34 -24.21
N TYR A 124 -3.85 4.71 -24.75
CA TYR A 124 -4.95 3.76 -24.96
C TYR A 124 -5.88 4.28 -26.06
N GLN A 125 -6.18 3.43 -27.06
CA GLN A 125 -7.05 3.74 -28.19
C GLN A 125 -6.69 5.05 -28.91
N GLU A 126 -5.40 5.21 -29.26
CA GLU A 126 -4.90 6.43 -29.95
C GLU A 126 -5.23 7.73 -29.19
N GLN A 127 -5.23 7.66 -27.86
CA GLN A 127 -5.40 8.79 -26.96
C GLN A 127 -4.37 8.78 -25.85
N VAL A 128 -4.03 9.98 -25.39
CA VAL A 128 -3.18 10.25 -24.25
C VAL A 128 -4.06 10.40 -23.01
N PHE A 129 -3.85 9.57 -21.98
CA PHE A 129 -4.55 9.68 -20.70
C PHE A 129 -3.58 10.07 -19.60
N PHE A 130 -3.71 11.30 -19.10
CA PHE A 130 -2.98 11.76 -17.92
C PHE A 130 -3.60 11.15 -16.66
N LEU A 131 -2.80 10.43 -15.88
CA LEU A 131 -3.25 9.79 -14.66
C LEU A 131 -3.33 10.81 -13.52
N ASP A 132 -4.43 10.80 -12.75
CA ASP A 132 -4.51 11.57 -11.51
C ASP A 132 -3.71 10.95 -10.36
N GLU A 133 -3.64 11.62 -9.22
CA GLU A 133 -2.84 11.18 -8.08
C GLU A 133 -3.31 9.85 -7.49
N ASP A 134 -4.61 9.56 -7.46
CA ASP A 134 -5.14 8.28 -6.98
C ASP A 134 -4.77 7.16 -7.99
N GLN A 135 -4.89 7.44 -9.29
CA GLN A 135 -4.50 6.52 -10.36
C GLN A 135 -2.98 6.27 -10.39
N GLN A 136 -2.16 7.30 -10.21
CA GLN A 136 -0.70 7.19 -10.10
C GLN A 136 -0.29 6.41 -8.84
N GLN A 137 -0.96 6.59 -7.71
CA GLN A 137 -0.68 5.78 -6.51
C GLN A 137 -1.06 4.30 -6.72
N ALA A 138 -2.17 4.03 -7.40
CA ALA A 138 -2.60 2.67 -7.72
C ALA A 138 -1.60 1.91 -8.62
N THR A 139 -0.98 2.56 -9.62
CA THR A 139 0.04 1.93 -10.48
C THR A 139 1.35 1.60 -9.76
N ASN A 140 1.60 2.20 -8.59
CA ASN A 140 2.75 1.90 -7.72
C ASN A 140 2.47 0.84 -6.64
N CYS A 141 1.25 0.30 -6.57
CA CYS A 141 0.89 -0.73 -5.58
C CYS A 141 1.41 -2.12 -5.98
N THR A 142 1.83 -2.93 -5.00
CA THR A 142 2.36 -4.29 -5.25
C THR A 142 1.27 -5.37 -5.21
N ALA A 143 1.54 -6.52 -5.83
CA ALA A 143 0.64 -7.68 -5.84
C ALA A 143 0.69 -8.50 -4.53
N PRO A 144 -0.40 -9.18 -4.13
CA PRO A 144 -1.72 -9.16 -4.76
C PRO A 144 -2.44 -7.82 -4.56
N LEU A 145 -3.03 -7.27 -5.63
CA LEU A 145 -3.70 -5.97 -5.61
C LEU A 145 -5.18 -6.10 -5.95
N LEU A 146 -6.02 -5.48 -5.13
CA LEU A 146 -7.43 -5.22 -5.38
C LEU A 146 -7.64 -3.71 -5.60
N LEU A 147 -7.99 -3.32 -6.83
CA LEU A 147 -8.29 -1.95 -7.20
C LEU A 147 -9.80 -1.75 -7.34
N SER A 148 -10.39 -1.00 -6.41
CA SER A 148 -11.78 -0.60 -6.44
C SER A 148 -11.93 0.86 -6.90
N GLY A 149 -13.11 1.22 -7.41
CA GLY A 149 -13.43 2.61 -7.72
C GLY A 149 -14.70 2.77 -8.54
N PRO A 150 -15.24 3.99 -8.68
CA PRO A 150 -16.51 4.24 -9.36
C PRO A 150 -16.53 3.92 -10.87
N PRO A 151 -17.72 3.98 -11.50
CA PRO A 151 -17.85 4.06 -12.95
C PRO A 151 -17.08 5.29 -13.47
N GLY A 152 -16.31 5.13 -14.54
CA GLY A 152 -15.49 6.21 -15.12
C GLY A 152 -14.22 6.57 -14.34
N ALA A 153 -13.82 5.80 -13.33
CA ALA A 153 -12.58 6.04 -12.57
C ALA A 153 -11.27 5.68 -13.29
N GLY A 154 -11.32 5.17 -14.53
CA GLY A 154 -10.12 4.75 -15.27
C GLY A 154 -9.51 3.40 -14.84
N LYS A 155 -10.25 2.53 -14.12
CA LYS A 155 -9.75 1.21 -13.66
C LYS A 155 -9.04 0.40 -14.75
N THR A 156 -9.65 0.30 -15.94
CA THR A 156 -9.09 -0.35 -17.13
C THR A 156 -7.75 0.25 -17.57
N LEU A 157 -7.61 1.59 -17.53
CA LEU A 157 -6.35 2.27 -17.84
C LEU A 157 -5.27 1.93 -16.80
N VAL A 158 -5.62 1.95 -15.51
CA VAL A 158 -4.68 1.63 -14.42
C VAL A 158 -4.22 0.17 -14.46
N ILE A 159 -5.10 -0.80 -14.76
CA ILE A 159 -4.68 -2.20 -14.89
C ILE A 159 -3.91 -2.48 -16.18
N TYR A 160 -4.16 -1.73 -17.26
CA TYR A 160 -3.32 -1.76 -18.46
C TYR A 160 -1.92 -1.19 -18.20
N ASP A 161 -1.83 -0.06 -17.49
CA ASP A 161 -0.55 0.52 -17.08
C ASP A 161 0.22 -0.45 -16.15
N LEU A 162 -0.45 -1.06 -15.18
CA LEU A 162 0.13 -2.12 -14.33
C LEU A 162 0.63 -3.33 -15.13
N LEU A 163 -0.09 -3.77 -16.18
CA LEU A 163 0.38 -4.83 -17.08
C LEU A 163 1.65 -4.40 -17.81
N CYS A 164 1.67 -3.18 -18.37
CA CYS A 164 2.83 -2.62 -19.06
C CYS A 164 4.04 -2.44 -18.12
N ASN A 165 3.83 -1.90 -16.91
CA ASN A 165 4.83 -1.78 -15.84
C ASN A 165 5.40 -3.14 -15.47
N TYR A 166 4.54 -4.14 -15.33
CA TYR A 166 4.95 -5.50 -14.98
C TYR A 166 5.83 -6.12 -16.05
N VAL A 167 5.44 -5.99 -17.33
CA VAL A 167 6.22 -6.44 -18.49
C VAL A 167 7.59 -5.76 -18.53
N VAL A 168 7.65 -4.43 -18.44
CA VAL A 168 8.91 -3.65 -18.45
C VAL A 168 9.86 -4.11 -17.35
N ASN A 169 9.37 -4.16 -16.11
CA ASN A 169 10.24 -4.36 -14.95
C ASN A 169 10.65 -5.84 -14.74
N ASN A 170 9.90 -6.80 -15.27
CA ASN A 170 10.13 -8.23 -15.00
C ASN A 170 10.60 -9.04 -16.22
N ALA A 171 10.72 -8.44 -17.42
CA ALA A 171 11.14 -9.14 -18.64
C ALA A 171 12.44 -9.97 -18.49
N GLN A 172 13.44 -9.46 -17.75
CA GLN A 172 14.68 -10.20 -17.50
C GLN A 172 14.54 -11.30 -16.42
N GLN A 173 13.68 -11.10 -15.42
CA GLN A 173 13.49 -12.07 -14.33
C GLN A 173 12.71 -13.31 -14.79
N HIS A 174 11.70 -13.11 -15.65
CA HIS A 174 10.94 -14.20 -16.27
C HIS A 174 11.77 -15.09 -17.20
N ARG A 175 12.88 -14.56 -17.75
CA ARG A 175 13.80 -15.31 -18.62
C ARG A 175 14.77 -16.22 -17.88
N THR A 176 15.02 -15.96 -16.59
CA THR A 176 16.21 -16.49 -15.88
C THR A 176 15.92 -17.35 -14.65
N ARG A 177 14.66 -17.52 -14.25
CA ARG A 177 14.30 -18.24 -13.01
C ARG A 177 13.22 -19.31 -13.19
N ASP A 178 13.65 -20.58 -13.19
CA ASP A 178 12.78 -21.73 -12.86
C ASP A 178 12.20 -21.65 -11.43
N GLU A 179 12.80 -20.83 -10.56
CA GLU A 179 12.43 -20.67 -9.14
C GLU A 179 11.11 -19.89 -8.93
N LEU A 180 10.61 -19.16 -9.94
CA LEU A 180 9.31 -18.48 -9.90
C LEU A 180 8.15 -19.41 -10.32
N GLY A 181 8.09 -20.61 -9.74
CA GLY A 181 6.88 -21.44 -9.67
C GLY A 181 6.07 -21.62 -10.97
N GLN A 182 6.68 -22.21 -12.01
CA GLN A 182 6.00 -22.79 -13.20
C GLN A 182 5.23 -21.84 -14.14
N GLY A 183 5.38 -20.51 -14.02
CA GLY A 183 4.61 -19.54 -14.82
C GLY A 183 5.41 -18.73 -15.83
N GLN A 184 5.53 -19.19 -17.08
CA GLN A 184 6.23 -18.46 -18.16
C GLN A 184 5.36 -17.44 -18.93
N LYS A 185 4.03 -17.47 -18.73
CA LYS A 185 3.07 -16.62 -19.44
C LYS A 185 2.42 -15.56 -18.53
N ILE A 186 1.87 -14.52 -19.13
CA ILE A 186 1.00 -13.55 -18.45
C ILE A 186 -0.42 -13.70 -19.00
N LEU A 187 -1.44 -13.60 -18.14
CA LEU A 187 -2.85 -13.60 -18.54
C LEU A 187 -3.48 -12.24 -18.26
N PHE A 188 -4.04 -11.61 -19.29
CA PHE A 188 -5.04 -10.57 -19.14
C PHE A 188 -6.42 -11.18 -19.37
N ILE A 189 -7.35 -10.99 -18.44
CA ILE A 189 -8.70 -11.58 -18.52
C ILE A 189 -9.80 -10.59 -18.15
N SER A 190 -10.88 -10.61 -18.94
CA SER A 190 -12.14 -9.90 -18.68
C SER A 190 -13.31 -10.75 -19.19
N GLN A 191 -14.53 -10.48 -18.73
CA GLN A 191 -15.73 -11.08 -19.33
C GLN A 191 -16.09 -10.45 -20.69
N SER A 192 -15.61 -9.23 -20.98
CA SER A 192 -15.93 -8.53 -22.22
C SER A 192 -14.92 -8.83 -23.34
N ALA A 193 -15.27 -9.73 -24.26
CA ALA A 193 -14.43 -10.10 -25.40
C ALA A 193 -13.96 -8.89 -26.24
N ASN A 194 -14.81 -7.87 -26.43
CA ASN A 194 -14.44 -6.63 -27.12
C ASN A 194 -13.36 -5.84 -26.35
N LEU A 195 -13.48 -5.74 -25.01
CA LEU A 195 -12.46 -5.11 -24.18
C LEU A 195 -11.12 -5.83 -24.28
N THR A 196 -11.15 -7.16 -24.12
CA THR A 196 -9.96 -8.02 -24.28
C THR A 196 -9.31 -7.84 -25.66
N ARG A 197 -10.10 -7.80 -26.75
CA ARG A 197 -9.59 -7.57 -28.11
C ARG A 197 -8.99 -6.18 -28.29
N LYS A 198 -9.63 -5.13 -27.78
CA LYS A 198 -9.13 -3.75 -27.86
C LYS A 198 -7.82 -3.57 -27.11
N ILE A 199 -7.69 -4.17 -25.92
CA ILE A 199 -6.45 -4.17 -25.14
C ILE A 199 -5.36 -4.98 -25.85
N GLN A 200 -5.69 -6.14 -26.45
CA GLN A 200 -4.75 -6.92 -27.25
C GLN A 200 -4.24 -6.15 -28.47
N GLN A 201 -5.14 -5.44 -29.18
CA GLN A 201 -4.79 -4.60 -30.33
C GLN A 201 -3.87 -3.45 -29.93
N GLN A 202 -4.19 -2.71 -28.86
CA GLN A 202 -3.34 -1.67 -28.30
C GLN A 202 -1.96 -2.22 -27.92
N TYR A 203 -1.91 -3.32 -27.17
CA TYR A 203 -0.65 -3.92 -26.74
C TYR A 203 0.23 -4.39 -27.92
N ALA A 204 -0.39 -4.89 -28.99
CA ALA A 204 0.32 -5.31 -30.20
C ALA A 204 0.85 -4.14 -31.04
N GLN A 205 0.31 -2.93 -30.89
CA GLN A 205 0.85 -1.71 -31.51
C GLN A 205 2.03 -1.13 -30.72
N ASP A 206 2.04 -1.30 -29.39
CA ASP A 206 2.98 -0.61 -28.51
C ASP A 206 4.41 -1.21 -28.46
N ARG A 207 4.62 -2.51 -28.80
CA ARG A 207 5.89 -3.23 -28.51
C ARG A 207 6.25 -4.39 -29.46
N GLU A 208 7.56 -4.60 -29.66
CA GLU A 208 8.10 -5.89 -30.15
C GLU A 208 7.99 -7.00 -29.08
N GLN A 209 7.76 -8.24 -29.53
CA GLN A 209 7.21 -9.33 -28.70
C GLN A 209 8.27 -10.12 -27.93
N ASP A 210 8.52 -9.72 -26.69
CA ASP A 210 9.56 -10.30 -25.84
C ASP A 210 9.04 -11.22 -24.69
N LEU A 211 7.72 -11.23 -24.44
CA LEU A 211 6.99 -12.06 -23.46
C LEU A 211 5.63 -12.53 -24.00
N HIS A 212 5.21 -13.75 -23.69
CA HIS A 212 3.92 -14.30 -24.13
C HIS A 212 2.77 -13.86 -23.21
N ILE A 213 1.86 -13.04 -23.73
CA ILE A 213 0.65 -12.57 -23.04
C ILE A 213 -0.60 -13.14 -23.72
N ASP A 214 -1.40 -13.88 -22.96
CA ASP A 214 -2.71 -14.35 -23.39
C ASP A 214 -3.79 -13.32 -22.99
N PHE A 215 -4.57 -12.85 -23.96
CA PHE A 215 -5.71 -11.96 -23.78
C PHE A 215 -7.00 -12.76 -24.00
N LEU A 216 -7.69 -13.14 -22.93
CA LEU A 216 -8.80 -14.10 -23.00
C LEU A 216 -10.07 -13.63 -22.27
N THR A 217 -11.18 -14.30 -22.54
CA THR A 217 -12.34 -14.35 -21.65
C THR A 217 -12.38 -15.65 -20.85
N TRP A 218 -13.21 -15.69 -19.80
CA TRP A 218 -13.41 -16.93 -19.03
C TRP A 218 -13.95 -18.08 -19.88
N GLU A 219 -14.85 -17.79 -20.84
CA GLU A 219 -15.38 -18.80 -21.76
C GLU A 219 -14.31 -19.34 -22.72
N GLN A 220 -13.41 -18.48 -23.21
CA GLN A 220 -12.26 -18.90 -24.02
C GLN A 220 -11.23 -19.70 -23.21
N LEU A 221 -11.00 -19.35 -21.94
CA LEU A 221 -10.12 -20.10 -21.05
C LEU A 221 -10.71 -21.49 -20.66
N LEU A 222 -12.04 -21.61 -20.64
CA LEU A 222 -12.75 -22.88 -20.44
C LEU A 222 -12.76 -23.78 -21.68
N LEU A 223 -12.77 -23.19 -22.88
CA LEU A 223 -12.68 -23.87 -24.17
C LEU A 223 -11.46 -23.40 -24.98
N PRO A 224 -10.24 -23.83 -24.61
CA PRO A 224 -9.08 -23.64 -25.47
C PRO A 224 -9.29 -24.36 -26.83
N PRO A 225 -8.60 -23.92 -27.90
CA PRO A 225 -8.70 -24.55 -29.21
C PRO A 225 -8.48 -26.07 -29.17
N ASN A 226 -9.21 -26.80 -30.03
CA ASN A 226 -9.15 -28.26 -30.17
C ASN A 226 -9.73 -29.09 -28.99
N THR A 227 -10.61 -28.53 -28.15
CA THR A 227 -11.37 -29.33 -27.17
C THR A 227 -12.60 -30.01 -27.77
N GLU A 228 -12.85 -31.28 -27.44
CA GLU A 228 -14.10 -32.01 -27.78
C GLU A 228 -15.36 -31.52 -27.01
N HIS A 229 -15.27 -30.39 -26.31
CA HIS A 229 -16.33 -29.87 -25.45
C HIS A 229 -16.96 -28.61 -26.05
N THR A 230 -18.23 -28.34 -25.74
CA THR A 230 -18.92 -27.10 -26.11
C THR A 230 -19.36 -26.33 -24.88
N LEU A 231 -19.60 -25.02 -25.02
CA LEU A 231 -20.20 -24.22 -23.96
C LEU A 231 -21.64 -24.68 -23.71
N LEU A 232 -22.10 -24.50 -22.48
CA LEU A 232 -23.45 -24.82 -22.06
C LEU A 232 -24.49 -24.01 -22.86
N PRO A 233 -25.46 -24.64 -23.56
CA PRO A 233 -26.51 -23.90 -24.26
C PRO A 233 -27.41 -23.12 -23.28
N LYS A 234 -27.79 -21.88 -23.64
CA LYS A 234 -28.48 -20.91 -22.74
C LYS A 234 -29.66 -21.47 -21.91
N LYS A 235 -30.46 -22.41 -22.45
CA LYS A 235 -31.62 -23.00 -21.76
C LYS A 235 -31.35 -24.35 -21.07
N ALA A 236 -30.20 -24.98 -21.34
CA ALA A 236 -29.92 -26.36 -20.95
C ALA A 236 -29.97 -26.60 -19.43
N PHE A 237 -29.45 -25.67 -18.61
CA PHE A 237 -29.55 -25.79 -17.15
C PHE A 237 -31.01 -25.69 -16.68
N ALA A 238 -31.78 -24.72 -17.18
CA ALA A 238 -33.17 -24.53 -16.78
C ALA A 238 -34.04 -25.73 -17.17
N ASP A 239 -33.83 -26.30 -18.36
CA ASP A 239 -34.57 -27.48 -18.84
C ASP A 239 -34.15 -28.77 -18.12
N TRP A 240 -32.88 -28.89 -17.73
CA TRP A 240 -32.43 -29.96 -16.82
C TRP A 240 -33.05 -29.81 -15.42
N LEU A 241 -33.02 -28.61 -14.85
CA LEU A 241 -33.50 -28.36 -13.48
C LEU A 241 -35.01 -28.60 -13.35
N LYS A 242 -35.82 -28.31 -14.39
CA LYS A 242 -37.26 -28.65 -14.41
C LYS A 242 -37.52 -30.13 -14.12
N ASN A 243 -36.62 -31.03 -14.52
CA ASN A 243 -36.75 -32.47 -14.29
C ASN A 243 -36.18 -32.90 -12.93
N SER A 244 -35.05 -32.34 -12.51
CA SER A 244 -34.35 -32.73 -11.27
C SER A 244 -34.86 -32.02 -10.00
N PHE A 245 -35.36 -30.79 -10.12
CA PHE A 245 -35.92 -30.01 -9.03
C PHE A 245 -36.97 -28.98 -9.56
N PRO A 246 -38.19 -29.43 -9.92
CA PRO A 246 -39.19 -28.63 -10.63
C PRO A 246 -39.60 -27.31 -9.95
N GLN A 247 -39.44 -27.23 -8.63
CA GLN A 247 -39.83 -26.07 -7.80
C GLN A 247 -38.68 -25.05 -7.63
N GLY A 248 -37.50 -25.31 -8.19
CA GLY A 248 -36.35 -24.42 -8.10
C GLY A 248 -36.37 -23.32 -9.16
N ASN A 249 -36.13 -22.07 -8.76
CA ASN A 249 -35.80 -21.01 -9.70
C ASN A 249 -34.41 -21.32 -10.32
N ALA A 250 -34.33 -21.39 -11.65
CA ALA A 250 -33.11 -21.79 -12.35
C ALA A 250 -31.94 -20.84 -12.08
N GLU A 251 -32.13 -19.52 -12.17
CA GLU A 251 -31.05 -18.54 -11.94
C GLU A 251 -30.51 -18.64 -10.51
N VAL A 252 -31.41 -18.74 -9.52
CA VAL A 252 -31.04 -18.87 -8.11
C VAL A 252 -30.30 -20.19 -7.86
N ILE A 253 -30.81 -21.32 -8.32
CA ILE A 253 -30.17 -22.62 -8.04
C ILE A 253 -28.82 -22.75 -8.78
N HIS A 254 -28.69 -22.21 -9.99
CA HIS A 254 -27.42 -22.16 -10.72
C HIS A 254 -26.39 -21.29 -9.97
N TYR A 255 -26.84 -20.15 -9.44
CA TYR A 255 -26.02 -19.29 -8.59
C TYR A 255 -25.52 -20.03 -7.34
N GLU A 256 -26.42 -20.64 -6.58
CA GLU A 256 -26.10 -21.32 -5.34
C GLU A 256 -25.13 -22.49 -5.57
N MET A 257 -25.28 -23.23 -6.68
CA MET A 257 -24.32 -24.27 -7.09
C MET A 257 -22.92 -23.71 -7.36
N SER A 258 -22.79 -22.50 -7.94
CA SER A 258 -21.48 -21.88 -8.18
C SER A 258 -20.73 -21.56 -6.88
N LEU A 259 -21.46 -21.15 -5.84
CA LEU A 259 -20.89 -20.89 -4.51
C LEU A 259 -20.36 -22.18 -3.88
N VAL A 260 -21.13 -23.28 -3.98
CA VAL A 260 -20.67 -24.60 -3.53
C VAL A 260 -19.44 -25.07 -4.30
N ALA A 261 -19.41 -24.84 -5.62
CA ALA A 261 -18.27 -25.21 -6.47
C ALA A 261 -16.99 -24.43 -6.10
N ALA A 262 -17.09 -23.13 -5.86
CA ALA A 262 -15.95 -22.26 -5.58
C ALA A 262 -15.41 -22.34 -4.14
N LEU A 263 -16.31 -22.43 -3.16
CA LEU A 263 -15.97 -22.33 -1.74
C LEU A 263 -15.86 -23.70 -1.05
N GLY A 264 -16.53 -24.71 -1.61
CA GLY A 264 -16.82 -25.98 -0.95
C GLY A 264 -18.02 -25.91 0.00
N ALA A 265 -18.63 -27.07 0.26
CA ALA A 265 -19.87 -27.18 1.02
C ALA A 265 -19.80 -26.58 2.45
N GLU A 266 -18.68 -26.75 3.16
CA GLU A 266 -18.54 -26.26 4.54
C GLU A 266 -18.56 -24.72 4.63
N ALA A 267 -17.93 -24.04 3.67
CA ALA A 267 -17.91 -22.58 3.61
C ALA A 267 -19.25 -22.03 3.10
N TYR A 268 -19.84 -22.67 2.09
CA TYR A 268 -21.17 -22.32 1.56
C TYR A 268 -22.26 -22.32 2.65
N LEU A 269 -22.27 -23.33 3.54
CA LEU A 269 -23.24 -23.42 4.64
C LEU A 269 -23.08 -22.33 5.73
N LYS A 270 -21.98 -21.57 5.72
CA LYS A 270 -21.71 -20.46 6.66
C LYS A 270 -22.01 -19.08 6.07
N LEU A 271 -22.37 -19.00 4.79
CA LEU A 271 -22.66 -17.74 4.10
C LEU A 271 -23.84 -16.99 4.71
N GLY A 272 -23.77 -15.65 4.70
CA GLY A 272 -24.81 -14.77 5.20
C GLY A 272 -25.97 -14.50 4.24
N LYS A 273 -26.98 -13.77 4.73
CA LYS A 273 -28.19 -13.35 3.97
C LYS A 273 -27.89 -12.58 2.67
N ARG A 274 -26.73 -11.91 2.59
CA ARG A 274 -26.30 -11.10 1.42
C ARG A 274 -25.38 -11.86 0.47
N GLU A 275 -25.23 -13.15 0.71
CA GLU A 275 -24.19 -13.98 0.09
C GLU A 275 -24.84 -15.21 -0.54
N CYS A 276 -25.87 -15.77 0.11
CA CYS A 276 -26.71 -16.82 -0.47
C CYS A 276 -28.22 -16.52 -0.34
N TYR A 277 -28.97 -16.75 -1.43
CA TYR A 277 -30.42 -16.63 -1.52
C TYR A 277 -31.14 -17.66 -0.64
N LEU A 278 -30.49 -18.79 -0.34
CA LEU A 278 -31.02 -19.88 0.48
C LEU A 278 -30.63 -19.77 1.95
N PHE A 279 -30.22 -18.59 2.41
CA PHE A 279 -29.82 -18.33 3.79
C PHE A 279 -30.91 -18.75 4.80
N GLY A 280 -30.51 -19.49 5.83
CA GLY A 280 -31.43 -20.05 6.83
C GLY A 280 -32.26 -21.25 6.36
N LYS A 281 -32.22 -21.61 5.07
CA LYS A 281 -32.96 -22.74 4.50
C LYS A 281 -32.07 -23.98 4.35
N THR A 282 -31.52 -24.49 5.45
CA THR A 282 -30.52 -25.58 5.45
C THR A 282 -30.93 -26.82 4.63
N LYS A 283 -32.22 -27.17 4.60
CA LYS A 283 -32.74 -28.27 3.77
C LYS A 283 -32.66 -28.01 2.26
N GLU A 284 -32.79 -26.75 1.82
CA GLU A 284 -32.63 -26.36 0.41
C GLU A 284 -31.15 -26.24 0.06
N GLN A 285 -30.33 -25.64 0.92
CA GLN A 285 -28.87 -25.58 0.77
C GLN A 285 -28.25 -26.99 0.61
N GLN A 286 -28.67 -27.96 1.43
CA GLN A 286 -28.20 -29.34 1.31
C GLN A 286 -28.66 -30.04 0.01
N LYS A 287 -29.83 -29.67 -0.55
CA LYS A 287 -30.27 -30.14 -1.87
C LYS A 287 -29.39 -29.57 -2.98
N VAL A 288 -29.02 -28.29 -2.93
CA VAL A 288 -28.12 -27.68 -3.91
C VAL A 288 -26.76 -28.38 -3.95
N ILE A 289 -26.16 -28.68 -2.78
CA ILE A 289 -24.91 -29.44 -2.67
C ILE A 289 -25.03 -30.81 -3.39
N ASN A 290 -26.15 -31.51 -3.22
CA ASN A 290 -26.38 -32.81 -3.85
C ASN A 290 -26.67 -32.70 -5.36
N LEU A 291 -27.42 -31.68 -5.79
CA LEU A 291 -27.74 -31.43 -7.18
C LEU A 291 -26.50 -31.02 -8.00
N LEU A 292 -25.54 -30.30 -7.41
CA LEU A 292 -24.26 -29.96 -8.06
C LEU A 292 -23.51 -31.21 -8.55
N ALA A 293 -23.49 -32.30 -7.77
CA ALA A 293 -22.86 -33.54 -8.17
C ALA A 293 -23.56 -34.21 -9.37
N GLN A 294 -24.91 -34.15 -9.40
CA GLN A 294 -25.70 -34.65 -10.52
C GLN A 294 -25.47 -33.82 -11.79
N TRP A 295 -25.43 -32.49 -11.64
CA TRP A 295 -25.19 -31.58 -12.75
C TRP A 295 -23.79 -31.75 -13.36
N ARG A 296 -22.74 -31.86 -12.53
CA ARG A 296 -21.37 -32.15 -12.99
C ARG A 296 -21.28 -33.44 -13.80
N ASN A 297 -22.02 -34.50 -13.42
CA ASN A 297 -22.10 -35.74 -14.21
C ASN A 297 -22.86 -35.55 -15.54
N HIS A 298 -23.95 -34.76 -15.54
CA HIS A 298 -24.69 -34.43 -16.77
C HIS A 298 -23.82 -33.66 -17.77
N LEU A 299 -23.06 -32.65 -17.29
CA LEU A 299 -22.09 -31.89 -18.09
C LEU A 299 -21.04 -32.81 -18.72
N GLN A 300 -20.44 -33.71 -17.94
CA GLN A 300 -19.47 -34.69 -18.46
C GLN A 300 -20.09 -35.60 -19.53
N THR A 301 -21.29 -36.13 -19.29
CA THR A 301 -22.01 -37.00 -20.24
C THR A 301 -22.31 -36.29 -21.57
N LYS A 302 -22.57 -34.98 -21.54
CA LYS A 302 -22.84 -34.15 -22.72
C LYS A 302 -21.61 -33.47 -23.33
N LYS A 303 -20.42 -33.65 -22.73
CA LYS A 303 -19.20 -32.87 -23.02
C LYS A 303 -19.43 -31.35 -22.99
N TRP A 304 -20.25 -30.87 -22.05
CA TRP A 304 -20.51 -29.45 -21.88
C TRP A 304 -19.61 -28.81 -20.82
N ARG A 305 -19.18 -27.57 -21.08
CA ARG A 305 -18.52 -26.69 -20.10
C ARG A 305 -19.49 -25.58 -19.71
N ASP A 306 -19.83 -25.58 -18.43
CA ASP A 306 -20.67 -24.58 -17.78
C ASP A 306 -19.79 -23.49 -17.13
N PRO A 307 -19.85 -22.21 -17.57
CA PRO A 307 -19.04 -21.13 -17.02
C PRO A 307 -19.23 -20.82 -15.53
N LEU A 308 -20.31 -21.30 -14.93
CA LEU A 308 -20.67 -21.03 -13.54
C LEU A 308 -20.22 -22.15 -12.59
N ILE A 309 -19.98 -23.35 -13.12
CA ILE A 309 -19.81 -24.59 -12.33
C ILE A 309 -18.51 -25.33 -12.64
N THR A 310 -17.96 -25.14 -13.85
CA THR A 310 -16.83 -25.94 -14.32
C THR A 310 -15.53 -25.42 -13.74
N GLU A 311 -14.88 -26.29 -12.99
CA GLU A 311 -13.55 -26.09 -12.43
C GLU A 311 -12.50 -26.51 -13.47
N ILE A 312 -11.45 -25.72 -13.64
CA ILE A 312 -10.31 -26.00 -14.52
C ILE A 312 -8.99 -25.65 -13.83
N THR A 313 -7.94 -26.41 -14.14
CA THR A 313 -6.58 -26.09 -13.68
C THR A 313 -5.94 -25.07 -14.62
N VAL A 314 -6.05 -23.80 -14.28
CA VAL A 314 -5.32 -22.72 -14.95
C VAL A 314 -3.84 -22.82 -14.52
N SER A 315 -2.94 -23.00 -15.48
CA SER A 315 -1.51 -23.28 -15.26
C SER A 315 -0.64 -22.63 -16.33
N GLY A 316 0.67 -22.50 -16.07
CA GLY A 316 1.61 -21.83 -16.97
C GLY A 316 1.66 -20.31 -16.88
N TYR A 317 0.79 -19.69 -16.07
CA TYR A 317 0.75 -18.23 -15.87
C TYR A 317 1.49 -17.80 -14.61
N GLY A 318 2.47 -16.90 -14.77
CA GLY A 318 3.23 -16.29 -13.68
C GLY A 318 2.51 -15.09 -13.07
N ALA A 319 1.67 -14.38 -13.83
CA ALA A 319 0.85 -13.25 -13.39
C ALA A 319 -0.52 -13.22 -14.07
N ILE A 320 -1.53 -12.70 -13.35
CA ILE A 320 -2.92 -12.54 -13.82
C ILE A 320 -3.39 -11.11 -13.56
N PHE A 321 -3.91 -10.48 -14.60
CA PHE A 321 -4.55 -9.17 -14.60
C PHE A 321 -6.03 -9.35 -14.96
N CYS A 322 -6.91 -9.07 -14.01
CA CYS A 322 -8.34 -9.32 -14.09
C CYS A 322 -9.13 -7.99 -14.06
N ASP A 323 -9.71 -7.60 -15.20
CA ASP A 323 -10.60 -6.42 -15.25
C ASP A 323 -12.08 -6.84 -15.21
N GLU A 324 -12.92 -5.97 -14.66
CA GLU A 324 -14.33 -6.24 -14.33
C GLU A 324 -14.54 -7.46 -13.41
N SER A 325 -13.70 -7.63 -12.38
CA SER A 325 -13.70 -8.84 -11.53
C SER A 325 -15.04 -9.13 -10.84
N GLN A 326 -15.91 -8.13 -10.67
CA GLN A 326 -17.28 -8.33 -10.16
C GLN A 326 -18.21 -9.11 -11.12
N ASN A 327 -17.88 -9.19 -12.40
CA ASN A 327 -18.67 -9.88 -13.43
C ASN A 327 -18.34 -11.38 -13.53
N PHE A 328 -17.26 -11.84 -12.88
CA PHE A 328 -16.84 -13.25 -12.91
C PHE A 328 -17.68 -14.12 -11.97
N SER A 329 -17.89 -15.38 -12.36
CA SER A 329 -18.49 -16.38 -11.49
C SER A 329 -17.55 -16.71 -10.32
N PRO A 330 -18.07 -17.10 -9.14
CA PRO A 330 -17.25 -17.52 -7.99
C PRO A 330 -16.20 -18.58 -8.34
N ILE A 331 -16.53 -19.54 -9.23
CA ILE A 331 -15.58 -20.59 -9.63
C ILE A 331 -14.45 -20.05 -10.51
N ALA A 332 -14.72 -19.06 -11.37
CA ALA A 332 -13.70 -18.42 -12.19
C ALA A 332 -12.68 -17.68 -11.31
N LEU A 333 -13.17 -16.89 -10.34
CA LEU A 333 -12.32 -16.20 -9.37
C LEU A 333 -11.47 -17.20 -8.56
N ALA A 334 -12.05 -18.33 -8.15
CA ALA A 334 -11.31 -19.38 -7.45
C ALA A 334 -10.19 -19.99 -8.32
N CYS A 335 -10.47 -20.32 -9.58
CA CYS A 335 -9.48 -20.87 -10.51
C CYS A 335 -8.33 -19.88 -10.79
N LEU A 336 -8.65 -18.60 -11.00
CA LEU A 336 -7.67 -17.55 -11.29
C LEU A 336 -6.77 -17.24 -10.07
N VAL A 337 -7.35 -17.06 -8.88
CA VAL A 337 -6.57 -16.88 -7.64
C VAL A 337 -5.73 -18.12 -7.31
N GLN A 338 -6.19 -19.32 -7.71
CA GLN A 338 -5.44 -20.55 -7.52
C GLN A 338 -4.21 -20.66 -8.42
N ALA A 339 -4.29 -20.20 -9.67
CA ALA A 339 -3.22 -20.31 -10.66
C ALA A 339 -1.91 -19.63 -10.21
N VAL A 340 -2.01 -18.40 -9.69
CA VAL A 340 -0.86 -17.59 -9.25
C VAL A 340 -0.57 -17.70 -7.75
N ARG A 341 -0.94 -18.83 -7.12
CA ARG A 341 -0.67 -19.09 -5.69
C ARG A 341 0.79 -18.88 -5.31
N SER A 342 1.70 -19.36 -6.15
CA SER A 342 3.14 -19.40 -5.86
C SER A 342 3.83 -18.04 -6.09
N SER A 343 3.44 -17.33 -7.15
CA SER A 343 4.03 -16.04 -7.53
C SER A 343 3.38 -14.84 -6.83
N GLN A 344 2.14 -15.00 -6.35
CA GLN A 344 1.29 -13.96 -5.74
C GLN A 344 0.98 -12.76 -6.66
N GLN A 345 1.29 -12.87 -7.96
CA GLN A 345 1.09 -11.81 -8.95
C GLN A 345 -0.35 -11.80 -9.46
N PHE A 346 -1.27 -11.39 -8.60
CA PHE A 346 -2.70 -11.27 -8.91
C PHE A 346 -3.16 -9.81 -8.80
N PHE A 347 -3.65 -9.25 -9.89
CA PHE A 347 -4.18 -7.88 -9.96
C PHE A 347 -5.64 -7.94 -10.38
N ALA A 348 -6.54 -7.35 -9.60
CA ALA A 348 -7.98 -7.37 -9.87
C ALA A 348 -8.60 -5.98 -9.75
N CYS A 349 -9.26 -5.51 -10.81
CA CYS A 349 -10.11 -4.33 -10.81
C CYS A 349 -11.57 -4.71 -10.58
N LEU A 350 -12.31 -3.95 -9.75
CA LEU A 350 -13.77 -4.11 -9.62
C LEU A 350 -14.53 -2.86 -9.17
N ASP A 351 -15.86 -2.96 -9.22
CA ASP A 351 -16.79 -2.06 -8.52
C ASP A 351 -18.01 -2.89 -8.04
N PRO A 352 -18.19 -3.14 -6.73
CA PRO A 352 -19.28 -4.00 -6.24
C PRO A 352 -20.67 -3.41 -6.52
N GLU A 353 -20.76 -2.09 -6.68
CA GLU A 353 -22.01 -1.37 -6.96
C GLU A 353 -22.42 -1.51 -8.45
N GLN A 354 -21.51 -1.96 -9.32
CA GLN A 354 -21.79 -2.27 -10.73
C GLN A 354 -22.08 -3.77 -10.99
N ALA A 355 -22.13 -4.61 -9.95
CA ALA A 355 -22.50 -6.02 -10.10
C ALA A 355 -24.02 -6.15 -10.41
N LEU A 356 -24.37 -6.40 -11.69
CA LEU A 356 -25.76 -6.59 -12.14
C LEU A 356 -26.16 -8.05 -12.37
N SER A 357 -25.18 -8.94 -12.50
CA SER A 357 -25.36 -10.37 -12.58
C SER A 357 -25.92 -10.95 -11.28
N SER A 358 -26.38 -12.20 -11.30
CA SER A 358 -26.78 -12.96 -10.12
C SER A 358 -25.62 -13.30 -9.16
N TRP A 359 -24.46 -12.64 -9.24
CA TRP A 359 -23.25 -12.89 -8.42
C TRP A 359 -23.01 -11.80 -7.35
N PRO A 360 -23.98 -11.44 -6.48
CA PRO A 360 -23.80 -10.34 -5.50
C PRO A 360 -22.63 -10.60 -4.53
N TYR A 361 -22.23 -11.87 -4.39
CA TYR A 361 -21.11 -12.29 -3.56
C TYR A 361 -19.72 -12.18 -4.23
N ALA A 362 -19.60 -11.83 -5.52
CA ALA A 362 -18.32 -11.88 -6.26
C ALA A 362 -17.15 -11.19 -5.52
N ARG A 363 -17.38 -10.00 -4.96
CA ARG A 363 -16.41 -9.28 -4.14
C ARG A 363 -16.00 -10.04 -2.88
N ASN A 364 -16.96 -10.42 -2.02
CA ASN A 364 -16.66 -11.12 -0.76
C ASN A 364 -16.07 -12.52 -1.01
N CYS A 365 -16.46 -13.17 -2.10
CA CYS A 365 -15.84 -14.39 -2.61
C CYS A 365 -14.35 -14.14 -2.89
N LEU A 366 -14.04 -13.10 -3.68
CA LEU A 366 -12.66 -12.73 -3.98
C LEU A 366 -11.87 -12.40 -2.70
N LEU A 367 -12.41 -11.60 -1.78
CA LEU A 367 -11.73 -11.31 -0.51
C LEU A 367 -11.42 -12.58 0.30
N ASN A 368 -12.37 -13.51 0.37
CA ASN A 368 -12.18 -14.78 1.07
C ASN A 368 -11.16 -15.68 0.36
N LEU A 369 -11.13 -15.68 -0.98
CA LEU A 369 -10.13 -16.38 -1.76
C LEU A 369 -8.72 -15.78 -1.56
N LEU A 370 -8.57 -14.46 -1.68
CA LEU A 370 -7.30 -13.74 -1.45
C LEU A 370 -6.78 -13.97 -0.02
N THR A 371 -7.64 -13.82 0.99
CA THR A 371 -7.28 -14.02 2.40
C THR A 371 -6.87 -15.47 2.68
N LYS A 372 -7.60 -16.45 2.11
CA LYS A 372 -7.29 -17.89 2.24
C LYS A 372 -5.99 -18.29 1.52
N GLN A 373 -5.68 -17.64 0.41
CA GLN A 373 -4.58 -18.03 -0.48
C GLN A 373 -3.26 -17.31 -0.15
N PHE A 374 -3.31 -16.00 0.06
CA PHE A 374 -2.14 -15.11 0.19
C PHE A 374 -1.95 -14.54 1.61
N LYS A 375 -2.95 -14.66 2.50
CA LYS A 375 -3.06 -14.01 3.82
C LYS A 375 -3.20 -12.48 3.78
N ASN A 376 -2.32 -11.80 3.04
CA ASN A 376 -2.31 -10.35 2.86
C ASN A 376 -2.51 -10.00 1.37
N TYR A 377 -3.12 -8.85 1.10
CA TYR A 377 -3.24 -8.25 -0.22
C TYR A 377 -3.39 -6.73 -0.05
N HIS A 378 -2.97 -5.95 -1.05
CA HIS A 378 -3.21 -4.51 -1.10
C HIS A 378 -4.63 -4.23 -1.60
N SER A 379 -5.29 -3.23 -1.01
CA SER A 379 -6.56 -2.70 -1.49
C SER A 379 -6.40 -1.21 -1.73
N PHE A 380 -6.73 -0.73 -2.92
CA PHE A 380 -6.66 0.69 -3.27
C PHE A 380 -8.00 1.14 -3.88
N ASN A 381 -8.45 2.35 -3.52
CA ASN A 381 -9.77 2.86 -3.90
C ASN A 381 -9.64 4.19 -4.64
N LEU A 382 -9.92 4.20 -5.95
CA LEU A 382 -10.06 5.41 -6.75
C LEU A 382 -11.36 6.13 -6.36
N LYS A 383 -11.35 7.47 -6.27
CA LYS A 383 -12.51 8.28 -5.84
C LYS A 383 -13.17 9.06 -6.97
N LYS A 384 -12.36 9.53 -7.91
CA LYS A 384 -12.80 10.40 -9.01
C LYS A 384 -13.47 9.61 -10.15
N THR A 385 -14.40 10.26 -10.85
CA THR A 385 -14.91 9.84 -12.14
C THR A 385 -14.58 10.88 -13.21
N TRP A 386 -14.12 10.37 -14.34
CA TRP A 386 -13.84 11.13 -15.56
C TRP A 386 -15.00 11.03 -16.57
N ARG A 387 -16.07 10.30 -16.23
CA ARG A 387 -17.26 10.09 -17.07
C ARG A 387 -18.41 11.02 -16.72
N CYS A 388 -18.88 10.96 -15.47
CA CYS A 388 -20.15 11.57 -15.08
C CYS A 388 -19.95 13.01 -14.64
N ALA A 389 -20.73 13.93 -15.20
CA ALA A 389 -20.81 15.31 -14.72
C ALA A 389 -21.37 15.41 -13.29
N SER A 390 -21.08 16.51 -12.62
CA SER A 390 -21.28 16.70 -11.17
C SER A 390 -22.73 16.48 -10.71
N LYS A 391 -23.73 16.98 -11.45
CA LYS A 391 -25.14 16.78 -11.05
C LYS A 391 -25.59 15.31 -11.15
N ILE A 392 -25.05 14.56 -12.11
CA ILE A 392 -25.27 13.10 -12.23
C ILE A 392 -24.56 12.37 -11.09
N ALA A 393 -23.33 12.76 -10.77
CA ALA A 393 -22.56 12.24 -9.65
C ALA A 393 -23.29 12.42 -8.30
N GLU A 394 -23.87 13.59 -8.05
CA GLU A 394 -24.68 13.85 -6.85
C GLU A 394 -25.87 12.90 -6.71
N VAL A 395 -26.63 12.67 -7.79
CA VAL A 395 -27.79 11.77 -7.79
C VAL A 395 -27.37 10.31 -7.58
N ALA A 396 -26.27 9.88 -8.21
CA ALA A 396 -25.68 8.56 -8.00
C ALA A 396 -25.21 8.36 -6.53
N ASN A 397 -24.59 9.37 -5.93
CA ASN A 397 -24.18 9.37 -4.53
C ASN A 397 -25.38 9.36 -3.57
N HIS A 398 -26.42 10.13 -3.86
CA HIS A 398 -27.67 10.12 -3.08
C HIS A 398 -28.31 8.73 -3.09
N LEU A 399 -28.43 8.09 -4.26
CA LEU A 399 -28.94 6.72 -4.38
C LEU A 399 -28.15 5.72 -3.52
N MET A 400 -26.80 5.75 -3.58
CA MET A 400 -25.97 4.85 -2.78
C MET A 400 -26.08 5.13 -1.28
N ASN A 401 -26.08 6.39 -0.88
CA ASN A 401 -26.30 6.76 0.52
C ASN A 401 -27.69 6.31 1.03
N THR A 402 -28.73 6.43 0.21
CA THR A 402 -30.07 5.92 0.51
C THR A 402 -30.07 4.39 0.60
N LYS A 403 -29.44 3.69 -0.34
CA LYS A 403 -29.27 2.23 -0.32
C LYS A 403 -28.66 1.74 1.00
N HIS A 404 -27.51 2.29 1.42
CA HIS A 404 -26.86 1.91 2.67
C HIS A 404 -27.72 2.23 3.91
N LYS A 405 -28.45 3.36 3.91
CA LYS A 405 -29.39 3.71 4.99
C LYS A 405 -30.54 2.72 5.11
N LEU A 406 -31.20 2.39 3.99
CA LEU A 406 -32.30 1.41 3.93
C LEU A 406 -31.85 0.03 4.41
N ASP A 407 -30.59 -0.29 4.17
CA ASP A 407 -29.88 -1.51 4.54
C ASP A 407 -29.39 -1.54 6.02
N GLY A 408 -29.74 -0.53 6.82
CA GLY A 408 -29.37 -0.46 8.23
C GLY A 408 -27.91 -0.06 8.50
N ASN A 409 -27.22 0.53 7.51
CA ASN A 409 -25.80 0.90 7.54
C ASN A 409 -24.83 -0.27 7.86
N GLN A 410 -25.25 -1.52 7.65
CA GLN A 410 -24.42 -2.70 7.96
C GLN A 410 -23.25 -2.85 6.97
N ALA A 411 -23.41 -2.39 5.72
CA ALA A 411 -22.34 -2.26 4.74
C ALA A 411 -22.00 -0.78 4.53
N LYS A 412 -20.71 -0.44 4.55
CA LYS A 412 -20.18 0.84 4.08
C LYS A 412 -19.66 0.68 2.66
N ARG A 413 -19.83 1.71 1.83
CA ARG A 413 -19.20 1.84 0.52
C ARG A 413 -17.68 1.84 0.66
N GLU A 414 -16.95 1.27 -0.30
CA GLU A 414 -15.48 1.21 -0.26
C GLU A 414 -14.84 2.59 -0.45
N TYR A 415 -15.41 3.40 -1.34
CA TYR A 415 -15.08 4.79 -1.58
C TYR A 415 -16.22 5.66 -1.04
N SER A 416 -15.91 6.76 -0.34
CA SER A 416 -16.92 7.58 0.35
C SER A 416 -17.90 8.25 -0.60
N VAL A 417 -17.38 8.83 -1.68
CA VAL A 417 -18.10 9.65 -2.66
C VAL A 417 -17.59 9.31 -4.07
N LEU A 418 -18.46 9.37 -5.07
CA LEU A 418 -18.09 9.40 -6.49
C LEU A 418 -17.93 10.88 -6.85
N GLU A 419 -16.69 11.31 -7.07
CA GLU A 419 -16.33 12.72 -7.26
C GLU A 419 -16.15 13.02 -8.76
N SER A 420 -16.92 13.95 -9.31
CA SER A 420 -16.75 14.37 -10.71
C SER A 420 -15.45 15.16 -10.86
N HIS A 421 -14.67 14.88 -11.92
CA HIS A 421 -13.55 15.75 -12.33
C HIS A 421 -14.03 17.09 -12.93
N LEU A 422 -15.23 17.11 -13.52
CA LEU A 422 -15.84 18.30 -14.11
C LEU A 422 -16.38 19.26 -13.04
N SER A 423 -16.54 20.54 -13.39
CA SER A 423 -16.99 21.60 -12.47
C SER A 423 -18.31 21.26 -11.75
N SER A 424 -18.56 21.87 -10.58
CA SER A 424 -19.75 21.60 -9.74
C SER A 424 -21.07 21.78 -10.49
N GLU A 425 -21.15 22.76 -11.40
CA GLU A 425 -22.35 23.05 -12.17
C GLU A 425 -22.55 22.17 -13.42
N SER A 426 -21.60 21.27 -13.71
CA SER A 426 -21.64 20.45 -14.92
C SER A 426 -22.80 19.45 -14.94
N GLY A 427 -23.36 19.29 -16.15
CA GLY A 427 -24.43 18.34 -16.46
C GLY A 427 -25.85 18.82 -16.11
N VAL A 428 -26.81 17.98 -16.43
CA VAL A 428 -28.25 18.20 -16.26
C VAL A 428 -28.90 16.92 -15.73
N VAL A 429 -29.75 17.04 -14.72
CA VAL A 429 -30.64 15.95 -14.27
C VAL A 429 -32.04 16.49 -14.06
N GLU A 430 -33.03 15.93 -14.76
CA GLU A 430 -34.42 16.39 -14.72
C GLU A 430 -35.44 15.25 -14.70
N ILE A 431 -36.58 15.48 -14.05
CA ILE A 431 -37.74 14.56 -14.08
C ILE A 431 -38.73 15.03 -15.15
N ILE A 432 -39.03 14.13 -16.08
CA ILE A 432 -39.89 14.36 -17.26
C ILE A 432 -41.23 13.64 -17.08
N HIS A 433 -42.31 14.36 -17.36
CA HIS A 433 -43.69 13.87 -17.29
C HIS A 433 -44.28 13.72 -18.69
N SER A 434 -45.37 12.95 -18.84
CA SER A 434 -45.91 12.52 -20.14
C SER A 434 -46.23 13.65 -21.13
N LYS A 435 -46.51 14.88 -20.66
CA LYS A 435 -46.75 16.05 -21.53
C LYS A 435 -45.48 16.65 -22.14
N GLN A 436 -44.32 16.31 -21.61
CA GLN A 436 -43.00 16.80 -22.04
C GLN A 436 -42.18 15.75 -22.78
N LEU A 437 -42.68 14.51 -22.92
CA LEU A 437 -41.90 13.41 -23.48
C LEU A 437 -41.46 13.68 -24.93
N GLU A 438 -42.31 14.30 -25.75
CA GLU A 438 -41.98 14.71 -27.13
C GLU A 438 -40.79 15.68 -27.20
N LEU A 439 -40.50 16.46 -26.14
CA LEU A 439 -39.34 17.37 -26.09
C LEU A 439 -38.00 16.61 -26.03
N LEU A 440 -38.02 15.31 -25.68
CA LEU A 440 -36.83 14.44 -25.75
C LEU A 440 -36.64 13.80 -27.14
N ARG A 441 -37.62 13.90 -28.04
CA ARG A 441 -37.55 13.26 -29.36
C ARG A 441 -36.37 13.72 -30.23
N PRO A 442 -35.95 15.00 -30.23
CA PRO A 442 -34.72 15.42 -30.91
C PRO A 442 -33.47 14.74 -30.36
N ARG A 443 -33.39 14.50 -29.04
CA ARG A 443 -32.26 13.83 -28.40
C ARG A 443 -32.20 12.35 -28.77
N GLY A 444 -33.33 11.65 -28.81
CA GLY A 444 -33.33 10.22 -29.10
C GLY A 444 -32.86 9.84 -30.51
N ASN A 445 -32.87 10.78 -31.46
CA ASN A 445 -32.30 10.58 -32.80
C ASN A 445 -30.75 10.67 -32.83
N LEU A 446 -30.12 11.06 -31.72
CA LEU A 446 -28.65 11.09 -31.59
C LEU A 446 -28.13 9.73 -31.12
N ALA A 447 -27.05 9.27 -31.74
CA ALA A 447 -26.39 7.99 -31.41
C ALA A 447 -25.90 7.93 -29.96
N GLU A 448 -25.57 9.07 -29.37
CA GLU A 448 -25.12 9.22 -27.99
C GLU A 448 -26.26 9.29 -26.96
N THR A 449 -27.51 9.07 -27.38
CA THR A 449 -28.67 8.93 -26.48
C THR A 449 -29.05 7.46 -26.31
N VAL A 450 -29.21 7.02 -25.06
CA VAL A 450 -29.74 5.70 -24.72
C VAL A 450 -31.02 5.81 -23.88
N ILE A 451 -31.92 4.85 -24.06
CA ILE A 451 -33.10 4.68 -23.20
C ILE A 451 -32.90 3.42 -22.37
N ILE A 452 -32.87 3.57 -21.05
CA ILE A 452 -32.66 2.44 -20.14
C ILE A 452 -33.98 1.96 -19.56
N VAL A 453 -34.30 0.69 -19.82
CA VAL A 453 -35.55 0.02 -19.42
C VAL A 453 -35.25 -1.09 -18.41
N PHE A 454 -35.98 -1.12 -17.29
CA PHE A 454 -35.65 -2.01 -16.17
C PHE A 454 -36.33 -3.39 -16.25
N THR A 455 -37.18 -3.61 -17.24
CA THR A 455 -37.89 -4.88 -17.47
C THR A 455 -37.77 -5.29 -18.93
N PRO A 456 -37.70 -6.60 -19.26
CA PRO A 456 -37.76 -7.07 -20.64
C PRO A 456 -39.04 -6.55 -21.31
N LEU A 457 -38.91 -6.05 -22.54
CA LEU A 457 -40.01 -5.49 -23.32
C LEU A 457 -40.54 -6.49 -24.35
N THR A 458 -41.83 -6.39 -24.64
CA THR A 458 -42.41 -6.90 -25.89
C THR A 458 -41.96 -6.05 -27.09
N VAL A 459 -42.12 -6.58 -28.31
CA VAL A 459 -41.79 -5.86 -29.55
C VAL A 459 -42.65 -4.59 -29.68
N GLU A 460 -43.92 -4.69 -29.29
CA GLU A 460 -44.91 -3.61 -29.30
C GLU A 460 -44.59 -2.52 -28.28
N GLU A 461 -44.07 -2.87 -27.10
CA GLU A 461 -43.60 -1.88 -26.12
C GLU A 461 -42.33 -1.18 -26.57
N ARG A 462 -41.36 -1.92 -27.15
CA ARG A 462 -40.15 -1.34 -27.73
C ARG A 462 -40.50 -0.37 -28.86
N ALA A 463 -41.44 -0.71 -29.73
CA ALA A 463 -41.94 0.15 -30.81
C ALA A 463 -42.59 1.45 -30.27
N LYS A 464 -43.39 1.38 -29.19
CA LYS A 464 -43.99 2.57 -28.56
C LYS A 464 -42.97 3.50 -27.91
N ILE A 465 -41.91 2.95 -27.30
CA ILE A 465 -40.81 3.75 -26.76
C ILE A 465 -40.07 4.44 -27.90
N GLN A 466 -39.72 3.70 -28.94
CA GLN A 466 -39.11 4.20 -30.18
C GLN A 466 -39.93 5.33 -30.82
N GLU A 467 -41.24 5.19 -30.92
CA GLU A 467 -42.15 6.21 -31.47
C GLU A 467 -42.14 7.49 -30.63
N ALA A 468 -42.29 7.36 -29.31
CA ALA A 468 -42.40 8.50 -28.38
C ALA A 468 -41.07 9.24 -28.11
N THR A 469 -39.94 8.69 -28.53
CA THR A 469 -38.60 9.23 -28.18
C THR A 469 -37.63 9.34 -29.35
N GLY A 470 -37.90 8.70 -30.49
CA GLY A 470 -36.98 8.66 -31.64
C GLY A 470 -35.83 7.64 -31.53
N SER A 471 -35.45 7.15 -30.33
CA SER A 471 -34.27 6.28 -30.20
C SER A 471 -34.54 4.80 -30.42
N SER A 472 -33.68 4.16 -31.22
CA SER A 472 -33.59 2.69 -31.32
C SER A 472 -32.68 2.07 -30.26
N ASN A 473 -31.87 2.90 -29.58
CA ASN A 473 -30.92 2.49 -28.56
C ASN A 473 -31.62 2.28 -27.21
N ILE A 474 -32.50 1.28 -27.17
CA ILE A 474 -33.29 0.91 -25.98
C ILE A 474 -32.64 -0.33 -25.35
N LEU A 475 -32.00 -0.16 -24.20
CA LEU A 475 -31.19 -1.16 -23.51
C LEU A 475 -31.69 -1.42 -22.08
N THR A 476 -31.45 -2.62 -21.55
CA THR A 476 -31.51 -2.86 -20.11
C THR A 476 -30.22 -2.40 -19.42
N PRO A 477 -30.20 -2.19 -18.09
CA PRO A 477 -28.98 -1.88 -17.35
C PRO A 477 -27.83 -2.88 -17.58
N ALA A 478 -28.15 -4.16 -17.81
CA ALA A 478 -27.17 -5.21 -18.10
C ALA A 478 -26.57 -5.08 -19.52
N GLU A 479 -27.39 -4.70 -20.50
CA GLU A 479 -26.94 -4.49 -21.88
C GLU A 479 -26.14 -3.19 -22.06
N ALA A 480 -26.36 -2.21 -21.18
CA ALA A 480 -25.60 -0.96 -21.13
C ALA A 480 -24.26 -1.05 -20.35
N ILE A 481 -23.90 -2.20 -19.77
CA ILE A 481 -22.58 -2.39 -19.13
C ILE A 481 -21.47 -2.21 -20.18
N GLY A 482 -20.39 -1.52 -19.78
CA GLY A 482 -19.24 -1.25 -20.64
C GLY A 482 -19.47 -0.11 -21.65
N LEU A 483 -20.69 0.39 -21.80
CA LEU A 483 -21.02 1.59 -22.57
C LEU A 483 -21.13 2.82 -21.65
N ASP A 484 -21.06 4.00 -22.26
CA ASP A 484 -21.54 5.26 -21.72
C ASP A 484 -22.05 6.17 -22.86
N PHE A 485 -22.85 7.16 -22.49
CA PHE A 485 -23.69 7.93 -23.40
C PHE A 485 -23.71 9.39 -22.96
N ASN A 486 -23.82 10.32 -23.91
CA ASN A 486 -23.94 11.74 -23.59
C ASN A 486 -25.23 12.00 -22.80
N THR A 487 -26.32 11.39 -23.28
CA THR A 487 -27.67 11.50 -22.72
C THR A 487 -28.24 10.13 -22.36
N VAL A 488 -28.78 9.99 -21.15
CA VAL A 488 -29.52 8.80 -20.70
C VAL A 488 -30.95 9.18 -20.35
N ILE A 489 -31.91 8.40 -20.84
CA ILE A 489 -33.33 8.50 -20.47
C ILE A 489 -33.71 7.25 -19.69
N LEU A 490 -33.95 7.38 -18.38
CA LEU A 490 -34.48 6.30 -17.55
C LEU A 490 -35.98 6.18 -17.79
N TRP A 491 -36.41 5.05 -18.35
CA TRP A 491 -37.81 4.82 -18.71
C TRP A 491 -38.57 4.11 -17.59
N LYS A 492 -39.47 4.84 -16.92
CA LYS A 492 -40.36 4.35 -15.86
C LYS A 492 -39.61 3.58 -14.75
N PRO A 493 -38.49 4.13 -14.21
CA PRO A 493 -37.60 3.37 -13.32
C PRO A 493 -38.30 2.91 -12.04
N ILE A 494 -39.34 3.62 -11.59
CA ILE A 494 -40.12 3.20 -10.41
C ILE A 494 -41.34 2.40 -10.84
N ALA A 495 -42.18 2.91 -11.75
CA ALA A 495 -43.43 2.24 -12.12
C ALA A 495 -43.23 0.81 -12.66
N SER A 496 -42.16 0.56 -13.43
CA SER A 496 -41.83 -0.79 -13.94
C SER A 496 -41.31 -1.76 -12.86
N GLN A 497 -40.79 -1.24 -11.74
CA GLN A 497 -40.07 -2.04 -10.74
C GLN A 497 -40.82 -2.16 -9.41
N ARG A 498 -41.60 -3.25 -9.28
CA ARG A 498 -42.43 -3.54 -8.09
C ARG A 498 -41.64 -3.58 -6.77
N LEU A 499 -40.36 -3.97 -6.79
CA LEU A 499 -39.51 -3.97 -5.59
C LEU A 499 -39.25 -2.55 -5.06
N LEU A 500 -39.19 -1.54 -5.93
CA LEU A 500 -38.99 -0.14 -5.53
C LEU A 500 -40.27 0.49 -4.94
N HIS A 501 -41.46 -0.04 -5.24
CA HIS A 501 -42.75 0.54 -4.80
C HIS A 501 -42.91 0.56 -3.28
N LYS A 502 -42.30 -0.38 -2.56
CA LYS A 502 -42.42 -0.55 -1.09
C LYS A 502 -41.07 -0.51 -0.36
N LEU A 503 -40.03 -0.02 -1.04
CA LEU A 503 -38.68 0.01 -0.51
C LEU A 503 -38.62 0.93 0.71
N THR A 504 -38.26 0.36 1.86
CA THR A 504 -38.31 0.99 3.18
C THR A 504 -37.16 0.51 4.04
N TYR A 505 -36.88 1.20 5.15
CA TYR A 505 -35.80 0.85 6.07
C TYR A 505 -35.99 -0.55 6.66
N LYS A 506 -34.98 -1.43 6.53
CA LYS A 506 -34.97 -2.79 7.08
C LYS A 506 -33.86 -2.95 8.11
N LYS A 507 -34.23 -3.12 9.39
CA LYS A 507 -33.31 -3.42 10.51
C LYS A 507 -32.39 -4.63 10.24
N ASN A 508 -32.87 -5.60 9.46
CA ASN A 508 -32.15 -6.85 9.12
C ASN A 508 -31.51 -6.81 7.71
N GLY A 509 -31.23 -5.61 7.19
CA GLY A 509 -30.67 -5.37 5.86
C GLY A 509 -31.65 -5.65 4.71
N LEU A 510 -31.29 -5.16 3.52
CA LEU A 510 -31.96 -5.51 2.28
C LEU A 510 -31.78 -7.00 1.96
N ASP A 511 -32.62 -7.53 1.08
CA ASP A 511 -32.36 -8.82 0.42
C ASP A 511 -31.61 -8.64 -0.91
N LEU A 512 -31.24 -9.77 -1.53
CA LEU A 512 -30.39 -9.76 -2.73
C LEU A 512 -31.06 -9.14 -3.95
N ASP A 513 -32.39 -9.28 -4.08
CA ASP A 513 -33.11 -8.73 -5.23
C ASP A 513 -33.34 -7.22 -5.08
N GLU A 514 -33.63 -6.75 -3.87
CA GLU A 514 -33.63 -5.31 -3.56
C GLU A 514 -32.25 -4.67 -3.79
N TRP A 515 -31.18 -5.33 -3.33
CA TRP A 515 -29.80 -4.86 -3.53
C TRP A 515 -29.44 -4.81 -5.03
N LYS A 516 -29.78 -5.86 -5.79
CA LYS A 516 -29.57 -5.94 -7.25
C LYS A 516 -30.36 -4.88 -8.00
N THR A 517 -31.62 -4.61 -7.62
CA THR A 517 -32.45 -3.56 -8.26
C THR A 517 -31.85 -2.17 -8.03
N LEU A 518 -31.28 -1.90 -6.86
CA LEU A 518 -30.58 -0.64 -6.58
C LEU A 518 -29.24 -0.53 -7.32
N ASN A 519 -28.50 -1.64 -7.51
CA ASN A 519 -27.33 -1.68 -8.39
C ASN A 519 -27.72 -1.38 -9.85
N GLN A 520 -28.81 -1.97 -10.36
CA GLN A 520 -29.31 -1.71 -11.71
C GLN A 520 -29.61 -0.22 -11.92
N LEU A 521 -30.24 0.42 -10.92
CA LEU A 521 -30.52 1.86 -10.97
C LEU A 521 -29.23 2.70 -10.93
N TYR A 522 -28.25 2.31 -10.11
CA TYR A 522 -26.95 2.97 -10.05
C TYR A 522 -26.15 2.86 -11.37
N VAL A 523 -26.09 1.67 -11.96
CA VAL A 523 -25.44 1.48 -13.27
C VAL A 523 -26.11 2.33 -14.33
N ALA A 524 -27.45 2.36 -14.36
CA ALA A 524 -28.22 3.13 -15.31
C ALA A 524 -27.95 4.64 -15.21
N ILE A 525 -28.00 5.22 -13.99
CA ILE A 525 -27.64 6.63 -13.73
C ILE A 525 -26.21 6.92 -14.21
N THR A 526 -25.26 6.02 -13.91
CA THR A 526 -23.82 6.20 -14.18
C THR A 526 -23.39 5.79 -15.60
N ARG A 527 -24.35 5.60 -16.51
CA ARG A 527 -24.10 5.60 -17.96
C ARG A 527 -24.07 7.00 -18.55
N ALA A 528 -24.68 7.98 -17.88
CA ALA A 528 -24.80 9.35 -18.36
C ALA A 528 -23.50 10.13 -18.17
N ARG A 529 -23.02 10.78 -19.24
CA ARG A 529 -21.89 11.72 -19.18
C ARG A 529 -22.36 13.12 -18.82
N HIS A 530 -23.39 13.65 -19.49
CA HIS A 530 -23.80 15.05 -19.33
C HIS A 530 -25.28 15.22 -18.99
N GLU A 531 -26.18 14.46 -19.61
CA GLU A 531 -27.62 14.59 -19.40
C GLU A 531 -28.26 13.30 -18.88
N LEU A 532 -29.12 13.44 -17.85
CA LEU A 532 -29.91 12.34 -17.30
C LEU A 532 -31.38 12.77 -17.14
N PHE A 533 -32.25 12.18 -17.95
CA PHE A 533 -33.69 12.40 -17.88
C PHE A 533 -34.37 11.21 -17.21
N ILE A 534 -35.29 11.48 -16.28
CA ILE A 534 -36.07 10.47 -15.57
C ILE A 534 -37.51 10.58 -16.04
N TYR A 535 -37.94 9.71 -16.96
CA TYR A 535 -39.33 9.67 -17.41
C TYR A 535 -40.17 8.79 -16.48
N GLU A 536 -41.11 9.38 -15.75
CA GLU A 536 -42.02 8.66 -14.85
C GLU A 536 -43.46 9.20 -15.00
N PRO A 537 -44.37 8.48 -15.68
CA PRO A 537 -45.73 8.96 -15.94
C PRO A 537 -46.59 9.12 -14.68
N GLU A 538 -46.33 8.33 -13.63
CA GLU A 538 -47.15 8.29 -12.41
C GLU A 538 -46.53 9.13 -11.26
N LEU A 539 -46.02 10.33 -11.57
CA LEU A 539 -45.32 11.21 -10.61
C LEU A 539 -46.03 11.33 -9.25
N ASN A 540 -47.33 11.63 -9.24
CA ASN A 540 -48.10 11.81 -8.00
C ASN A 540 -48.13 10.53 -7.12
N ARG A 541 -48.11 9.35 -7.73
CA ARG A 541 -48.17 8.05 -7.05
C ARG A 541 -46.80 7.67 -6.48
N PHE A 542 -45.72 7.95 -7.22
CA PHE A 542 -44.36 7.54 -6.87
C PHE A 542 -43.47 8.68 -6.33
N ASN A 543 -44.04 9.86 -6.06
CA ASN A 543 -43.31 11.04 -5.56
C ASN A 543 -42.42 10.73 -4.33
N GLN A 544 -42.90 9.90 -3.41
CA GLN A 544 -42.11 9.49 -2.23
C GLN A 544 -40.87 8.68 -2.63
N GLN A 545 -41.03 7.69 -3.51
CA GLN A 545 -39.97 6.82 -4.01
C GLN A 545 -38.98 7.58 -4.89
N LEU A 546 -39.47 8.53 -5.72
CA LEU A 546 -38.65 9.41 -6.53
C LEU A 546 -37.73 10.29 -5.66
N ASN A 547 -38.29 11.02 -4.69
CA ASN A 547 -37.48 11.86 -3.79
C ASN A 547 -36.53 11.01 -2.91
N LEU A 548 -36.96 9.82 -2.48
CA LEU A 548 -36.13 8.88 -1.73
C LEU A 548 -34.88 8.45 -2.52
N LEU A 549 -35.06 8.03 -3.78
CA LEU A 549 -34.01 7.40 -4.58
C LEU A 549 -33.17 8.39 -5.40
N PHE A 550 -33.74 9.52 -5.81
CA PHE A 550 -33.09 10.49 -6.70
C PHE A 550 -32.86 11.88 -6.09
N ARG A 551 -33.31 12.14 -4.85
CA ARG A 551 -33.36 13.48 -4.20
C ARG A 551 -34.46 14.37 -4.81
N ASN A 552 -34.65 15.57 -4.26
CA ASN A 552 -35.63 16.56 -4.73
C ASN A 552 -35.17 17.18 -6.07
N ILE A 553 -35.16 16.39 -7.14
CA ILE A 553 -34.85 16.87 -8.50
C ILE A 553 -35.99 17.76 -9.00
N HIS A 554 -35.63 18.83 -9.71
CA HIS A 554 -36.61 19.68 -10.34
C HIS A 554 -37.29 18.98 -11.53
N THR A 555 -38.62 19.06 -11.55
CA THR A 555 -39.41 18.83 -12.75
C THR A 555 -39.00 19.84 -13.81
N ALA A 556 -38.65 19.36 -15.02
CA ALA A 556 -38.24 20.25 -16.11
C ALA A 556 -39.30 21.32 -16.38
N LYS A 557 -38.86 22.57 -16.59
CA LYS A 557 -39.75 23.67 -17.02
C LYS A 557 -39.61 23.93 -18.51
N ASN A 558 -38.38 24.08 -18.97
CA ASN A 558 -37.98 24.17 -20.37
C ASN A 558 -36.81 23.21 -20.57
N ILE A 559 -36.91 22.29 -21.53
CA ILE A 559 -35.77 21.47 -21.94
C ILE A 559 -35.07 22.22 -23.09
N THR A 560 -33.79 22.55 -22.93
CA THR A 560 -33.00 23.22 -23.97
C THR A 560 -32.89 22.30 -25.20
N GLU A 561 -33.02 22.85 -26.42
CA GLU A 561 -32.80 22.05 -27.63
C GLU A 561 -31.38 21.44 -27.63
N ALA A 562 -31.27 20.21 -28.11
CA ALA A 562 -29.96 19.56 -28.23
C ALA A 562 -29.16 20.24 -29.35
N ALA A 563 -27.87 20.50 -29.10
CA ALA A 563 -26.97 20.95 -30.15
C ALA A 563 -26.91 19.86 -31.24
N PRO A 564 -27.16 20.18 -32.52
CA PRO A 564 -27.11 19.19 -33.57
C PRO A 564 -25.67 18.77 -33.86
N ASP A 565 -25.37 17.48 -33.69
CA ASP A 565 -24.24 16.87 -34.38
C ASP A 565 -24.43 17.04 -35.90
N THR A 566 -23.33 17.14 -36.66
CA THR A 566 -23.45 17.06 -38.12
C THR A 566 -23.99 15.68 -38.52
N ASP A 567 -24.88 15.62 -39.51
CA ASP A 567 -25.55 14.38 -39.94
C ASP A 567 -24.54 13.25 -40.26
N THR A 568 -23.40 13.60 -40.85
CA THR A 568 -22.27 12.69 -41.13
C THR A 568 -21.69 12.08 -39.85
N GLU A 569 -21.47 12.89 -38.81
CA GLU A 569 -20.88 12.46 -37.54
C GLU A 569 -21.86 11.60 -36.72
N ASN A 570 -23.15 11.98 -36.68
CA ASN A 570 -24.17 11.17 -36.02
C ASN A 570 -24.33 9.79 -36.70
N LYS A 571 -24.30 9.74 -38.04
CA LYS A 571 -24.29 8.47 -38.81
C LYS A 571 -23.06 7.61 -38.52
N ARG A 572 -21.87 8.23 -38.39
CA ARG A 572 -20.62 7.54 -38.02
C ARG A 572 -20.77 6.87 -36.64
N LYS A 573 -21.23 7.61 -35.63
CA LYS A 573 -21.49 7.09 -34.28
C LYS A 573 -22.55 5.99 -34.26
N TRP A 574 -23.60 6.10 -35.08
CA TRP A 574 -24.62 5.04 -35.21
C TRP A 574 -24.05 3.73 -35.77
N LEU A 575 -23.13 3.79 -36.74
CA LEU A 575 -22.43 2.60 -37.25
C LEU A 575 -21.56 1.93 -36.17
N GLU A 576 -20.87 2.72 -35.33
CA GLU A 576 -20.09 2.17 -34.20
C GLU A 576 -20.97 1.43 -33.18
N GLN A 577 -22.19 1.93 -32.92
CA GLN A 577 -23.17 1.24 -32.06
C GLN A 577 -23.69 -0.06 -32.70
N VAL A 578 -23.97 -0.06 -34.02
CA VAL A 578 -24.35 -1.28 -34.76
C VAL A 578 -23.28 -2.36 -34.61
N ASP A 579 -22.02 -2.01 -34.83
CA ASP A 579 -20.90 -2.95 -34.79
C ASP A 579 -20.71 -3.52 -33.38
N TYR A 580 -20.82 -2.68 -32.34
CA TYR A 580 -20.85 -3.12 -30.95
C TYR A 580 -21.99 -4.13 -30.67
N HIS A 581 -23.21 -3.84 -31.13
CA HIS A 581 -24.37 -4.71 -30.89
C HIS A 581 -24.27 -6.03 -31.66
N ILE A 582 -23.75 -6.03 -32.90
CA ILE A 582 -23.47 -7.27 -33.66
C ILE A 582 -22.46 -8.13 -32.89
N GLU A 583 -21.36 -7.56 -32.40
CA GLU A 583 -20.36 -8.30 -31.61
C GLU A 583 -20.92 -8.89 -30.31
N LYS A 584 -21.89 -8.21 -29.67
CA LYS A 584 -22.57 -8.71 -28.47
C LYS A 584 -23.71 -9.70 -28.77
N GLY A 585 -23.98 -9.98 -30.04
CA GLY A 585 -25.10 -10.84 -30.47
C GLY A 585 -26.48 -10.19 -30.24
N GLN A 586 -26.53 -8.88 -30.09
CA GLN A 586 -27.73 -8.06 -29.86
C GLN A 586 -28.35 -7.64 -31.20
N LEU A 587 -28.63 -8.62 -32.06
CA LEU A 587 -28.96 -8.41 -33.47
C LEU A 587 -30.26 -7.61 -33.66
N ASP A 588 -31.22 -7.73 -32.76
CA ASP A 588 -32.48 -6.98 -32.78
C ASP A 588 -32.24 -5.46 -32.65
N ILE A 589 -31.28 -5.05 -31.83
CA ILE A 589 -30.92 -3.64 -31.61
C ILE A 589 -30.13 -3.11 -32.80
N ALA A 590 -29.15 -3.88 -33.30
CA ALA A 590 -28.41 -3.55 -34.52
C ALA A 590 -29.35 -3.37 -35.73
N THR A 591 -30.32 -4.27 -35.90
CA THR A 591 -31.36 -4.21 -36.94
C THR A 591 -32.19 -2.93 -36.82
N ALA A 592 -32.64 -2.60 -35.60
CA ALA A 592 -33.44 -1.39 -35.37
C ALA A 592 -32.66 -0.10 -35.70
N ILE A 593 -31.38 -0.03 -35.33
CA ILE A 593 -30.53 1.13 -35.64
C ILE A 593 -30.31 1.25 -37.16
N LEU A 594 -29.93 0.15 -37.84
CA LEU A 594 -29.72 0.13 -39.29
C LEU A 594 -30.97 0.59 -40.06
N LYS A 595 -32.15 0.12 -39.66
CA LYS A 595 -33.43 0.46 -40.29
C LYS A 595 -33.88 1.90 -40.02
N ASN A 596 -33.86 2.32 -38.76
CA ASN A 596 -34.53 3.56 -38.34
C ASN A 596 -33.62 4.80 -38.41
N HIS A 597 -32.31 4.65 -38.21
CA HIS A 597 -31.36 5.78 -38.13
C HIS A 597 -30.43 5.85 -39.34
N LEU A 598 -30.01 4.69 -39.87
CA LEU A 598 -29.10 4.61 -41.03
C LEU A 598 -29.83 4.40 -42.36
N GLN A 599 -31.13 4.10 -42.33
CA GLN A 599 -32.01 3.91 -43.51
C GLN A 599 -31.56 2.80 -44.47
N PHE A 600 -30.96 1.72 -43.94
CA PHE A 600 -30.61 0.55 -44.74
C PHE A 600 -31.89 -0.24 -45.12
N ASP A 601 -31.92 -0.81 -46.32
CA ASP A 601 -32.96 -1.75 -46.73
C ASP A 601 -32.76 -3.15 -46.12
N GLU A 602 -33.76 -4.03 -46.28
CA GLU A 602 -33.74 -5.34 -45.62
C GLU A 602 -32.66 -6.28 -46.18
N GLU A 603 -32.25 -6.12 -47.45
CA GLU A 603 -31.16 -6.90 -48.04
C GLU A 603 -29.79 -6.45 -47.49
N ALA A 604 -29.54 -5.14 -47.40
CA ALA A 604 -28.32 -4.58 -46.82
C ALA A 604 -28.20 -4.88 -45.31
N ILE A 605 -29.33 -4.87 -44.57
CA ILE A 605 -29.37 -5.29 -43.17
C ILE A 605 -28.97 -6.75 -43.02
N LEU A 606 -29.55 -7.65 -43.82
CA LEU A 606 -29.23 -9.08 -43.78
C LEU A 606 -27.76 -9.32 -44.14
N ALA A 607 -27.25 -8.66 -45.18
CA ALA A 607 -25.85 -8.74 -45.58
C ALA A 607 -24.89 -8.22 -44.50
N ARG A 608 -25.28 -7.19 -43.72
CA ARG A 608 -24.45 -6.63 -42.63
C ARG A 608 -24.43 -7.51 -41.39
N ILE A 609 -25.57 -8.08 -41.02
CA ILE A 609 -25.75 -8.89 -39.79
C ILE A 609 -25.37 -10.36 -39.99
N SER A 610 -25.47 -10.87 -41.21
CA SER A 610 -25.11 -12.25 -41.58
C SER A 610 -24.41 -12.25 -42.94
N PRO A 611 -23.16 -11.75 -43.02
CA PRO A 611 -22.41 -11.75 -44.26
C PRO A 611 -22.28 -13.17 -44.82
N PRO A 612 -22.44 -13.38 -46.14
CA PRO A 612 -22.32 -14.70 -46.74
C PRO A 612 -20.92 -15.27 -46.48
N ALA A 613 -20.86 -16.55 -46.11
CA ALA A 613 -19.60 -17.22 -45.80
C ALA A 613 -18.66 -17.13 -47.01
N LEU A 614 -17.45 -16.61 -46.80
CA LEU A 614 -16.40 -16.57 -47.81
C LEU A 614 -16.19 -17.98 -48.39
N PRO A 615 -16.13 -18.14 -49.73
CA PRO A 615 -15.79 -19.41 -50.33
C PRO A 615 -14.41 -19.84 -49.81
N THR A 616 -14.32 -21.09 -49.36
CA THR A 616 -13.07 -21.69 -48.90
C THR A 616 -12.07 -21.69 -50.05
N VAL A 617 -10.96 -20.98 -49.88
CA VAL A 617 -9.85 -20.96 -50.84
C VAL A 617 -9.35 -22.39 -51.01
N GLU A 618 -9.30 -22.85 -52.26
CA GLU A 618 -8.97 -24.23 -52.60
C GLU A 618 -7.53 -24.60 -52.18
N ASP A 619 -7.37 -25.80 -51.61
CA ASP A 619 -6.08 -26.38 -51.21
C ASP A 619 -5.13 -26.48 -52.43
N ALA A 620 -3.98 -25.82 -52.36
CA ALA A 620 -2.83 -26.01 -53.26
C ALA A 620 -1.64 -26.62 -52.48
N PRO A 621 -0.76 -27.42 -53.10
CA PRO A 621 -0.95 -28.87 -53.01
C PRO A 621 -0.12 -29.54 -51.90
N LYS A 622 -0.68 -30.61 -51.32
CA LYS A 622 0.04 -31.52 -50.41
C LYS A 622 1.03 -32.37 -51.19
N ASN A 623 2.32 -32.19 -50.97
CA ASN A 623 3.32 -33.20 -51.36
C ASN A 623 3.35 -34.32 -50.31
N GLU A 624 2.91 -35.50 -50.73
CA GLU A 624 2.90 -36.71 -49.91
C GLU A 624 4.32 -37.25 -49.72
N ILE A 625 4.66 -37.66 -48.48
CA ILE A 625 5.53 -38.82 -48.28
C ILE A 625 4.82 -39.81 -47.35
N THR A 626 4.20 -40.78 -48.02
CA THR A 626 3.67 -42.08 -47.58
C THR A 626 4.09 -42.63 -46.19
N PRO A 627 3.14 -43.10 -45.35
CA PRO A 627 3.42 -43.82 -44.11
C PRO A 627 3.33 -45.36 -44.23
N ARG A 628 3.87 -46.05 -43.19
CA ARG A 628 3.77 -47.51 -42.81
C ARG A 628 5.00 -48.38 -43.15
N PRO A 629 5.31 -49.44 -42.37
CA PRO A 629 4.43 -50.14 -41.40
C PRO A 629 4.96 -50.36 -39.96
N PRO A 630 4.06 -50.50 -38.96
CA PRO A 630 4.38 -51.05 -37.63
C PRO A 630 4.03 -52.56 -37.50
N LYS A 631 4.95 -53.40 -36.98
CA LYS A 631 4.84 -54.85 -36.59
C LYS A 631 6.27 -55.39 -36.32
N VAL A 632 6.60 -56.38 -35.47
CA VAL A 632 6.00 -57.15 -34.33
C VAL A 632 7.18 -57.36 -33.32
N PHE A 633 7.06 -57.49 -31.99
CA PHE A 633 6.62 -58.63 -31.14
C PHE A 633 6.62 -58.10 -29.69
N LYS A 634 5.59 -58.18 -28.83
CA LYS A 634 4.76 -59.28 -28.29
C LYS A 634 5.46 -60.28 -27.34
N VAL A 635 5.11 -60.14 -26.05
CA VAL A 635 4.50 -61.17 -25.16
C VAL A 635 5.45 -62.27 -24.63
N ARG A 636 5.85 -62.28 -23.33
CA ARG A 636 5.09 -62.55 -22.07
C ARG A 636 4.91 -64.06 -21.80
N ASN A 637 5.34 -64.53 -20.62
CA ASN A 637 4.94 -65.79 -19.93
C ASN A 637 5.74 -65.93 -18.61
N ARG A 638 5.28 -66.54 -17.51
CA ARG A 638 3.90 -66.90 -17.09
C ARG A 638 3.86 -67.28 -15.58
N GLU A 639 2.85 -66.77 -14.87
CA GLU A 639 1.91 -67.45 -13.95
C GLU A 639 2.36 -68.64 -13.06
N LYS A 640 2.09 -68.55 -11.74
CA LYS A 640 0.96 -69.26 -11.08
C LYS A 640 0.72 -68.82 -9.61
N ALA A 641 -0.54 -68.96 -9.15
CA ALA A 641 -1.04 -68.77 -7.76
C ALA A 641 -1.05 -70.13 -6.99
N VAL A 642 -1.54 -70.36 -5.75
CA VAL A 642 -2.63 -69.85 -4.85
C VAL A 642 -2.31 -70.36 -3.38
N PRO A 643 -3.13 -70.30 -2.28
CA PRO A 643 -4.40 -69.60 -1.95
C PRO A 643 -4.41 -68.88 -0.54
N GLU A 644 -5.61 -68.46 -0.08
CA GLU A 644 -6.15 -68.33 1.32
C GLU A 644 -5.48 -67.40 2.39
N SER A 645 -6.20 -66.68 3.28
CA SER A 645 -7.65 -66.61 3.59
C SER A 645 -8.15 -65.25 4.19
N SER A 646 -9.46 -65.01 4.05
CA SER A 646 -10.39 -64.28 4.96
C SER A 646 -10.35 -62.74 5.23
N LYS A 647 -11.43 -62.08 4.76
CA LYS A 647 -12.39 -61.20 5.50
C LYS A 647 -12.04 -59.76 5.98
N THR A 648 -12.74 -58.81 5.33
CA THR A 648 -13.48 -57.62 5.86
C THR A 648 -12.77 -56.39 6.48
N ALA A 649 -13.20 -55.21 6.01
CA ALA A 649 -12.97 -53.85 6.52
C ALA A 649 -13.94 -53.52 7.72
N PRO A 650 -14.13 -52.28 8.25
CA PRO A 650 -13.61 -50.96 7.83
C PRO A 650 -13.27 -49.91 8.95
N LYS A 651 -13.04 -48.65 8.53
CA LYS A 651 -13.09 -47.37 9.28
C LYS A 651 -11.97 -47.05 10.31
N LYS A 652 -11.49 -45.81 10.26
CA LYS A 652 -10.87 -45.08 11.39
C LYS A 652 -11.57 -43.73 11.58
N GLN A 653 -12.08 -43.48 12.78
CA GLN A 653 -12.47 -42.16 13.29
C GLN A 653 -11.68 -41.89 14.59
N LYS A 654 -11.54 -40.60 14.93
CA LYS A 654 -11.07 -40.11 16.26
C LYS A 654 -11.99 -40.66 17.38
N PRO A 655 -11.53 -40.83 18.64
CA PRO A 655 -11.46 -39.68 19.56
C PRO A 655 -10.30 -39.70 20.59
N SER A 656 -10.32 -38.66 21.42
CA SER A 656 -9.55 -38.39 22.64
C SER A 656 -9.45 -39.53 23.66
N LEU A 657 -8.49 -39.44 24.60
CA LEU A 657 -8.76 -39.48 26.04
C LEU A 657 -7.55 -39.05 26.91
N THR A 658 -7.92 -38.49 28.04
CA THR A 658 -7.20 -38.02 29.24
C THR A 658 -6.22 -38.99 29.91
N GLN A 659 -5.26 -38.43 30.65
CA GLN A 659 -4.50 -39.14 31.69
C GLN A 659 -5.42 -39.61 32.84
N PRO A 660 -5.03 -40.69 33.54
CA PRO A 660 -4.97 -40.59 35.00
C PRO A 660 -3.68 -41.13 35.62
N LYS A 661 -3.40 -40.58 36.82
CA LYS A 661 -2.23 -40.82 37.69
C LYS A 661 -2.01 -42.29 38.04
N VAL A 662 -0.73 -42.70 38.12
CA VAL A 662 -0.26 -43.70 39.08
C VAL A 662 0.81 -43.05 39.95
N LYS A 663 0.70 -43.24 41.28
CA LYS A 663 1.63 -42.66 42.27
C LYS A 663 2.95 -43.43 42.27
N VAL A 664 4.07 -42.72 42.31
CA VAL A 664 5.30 -43.23 42.93
C VAL A 664 5.39 -42.58 44.32
N GLN A 665 5.15 -43.36 45.37
CA GLN A 665 5.45 -42.97 46.74
C GLN A 665 6.84 -43.49 47.11
N SER A 666 7.76 -42.58 47.38
CA SER A 666 8.92 -42.85 48.23
C SER A 666 9.18 -41.61 49.08
N SER A 667 8.36 -41.47 50.12
CA SER A 667 8.46 -40.44 51.14
C SER A 667 9.69 -40.68 52.02
N ILE A 668 10.65 -39.75 51.99
CA ILE A 668 11.51 -39.47 53.14
C ILE A 668 11.28 -38.00 53.48
N GLU A 669 10.32 -37.76 54.36
CA GLU A 669 10.16 -36.46 55.02
C GLU A 669 11.30 -36.31 56.03
N LEU A 670 12.04 -35.20 55.93
CA LEU A 670 13.09 -34.83 56.87
C LEU A 670 12.67 -33.52 57.54
N PRO A 671 12.26 -33.54 58.82
CA PRO A 671 11.67 -32.38 59.48
C PRO A 671 12.51 -31.09 59.46
N GLU A 672 11.83 -29.98 59.68
CA GLU A 672 12.40 -28.65 59.74
C GLU A 672 13.26 -28.42 61.03
N LEU A 673 14.01 -27.32 61.04
CA LEU A 673 14.56 -26.67 62.26
C LEU A 673 15.73 -27.31 63.04
N GLN A 674 16.40 -28.37 62.55
CA GLN A 674 17.76 -28.76 63.03
C GLN A 674 18.91 -28.42 62.06
N ARG A 675 18.63 -27.81 60.90
CA ARG A 675 19.51 -27.93 59.74
C ARG A 675 20.79 -27.09 59.72
N VAL A 676 20.92 -25.95 60.42
CA VAL A 676 22.14 -25.11 60.27
C VAL A 676 23.38 -25.79 60.86
N ARG A 677 23.32 -26.25 62.12
CA ARG A 677 24.43 -27.01 62.72
C ARG A 677 24.67 -28.34 62.01
N ALA A 678 23.60 -29.09 61.69
CA ALA A 678 23.73 -30.34 60.96
C ALA A 678 24.36 -30.17 59.56
N LEU A 679 24.13 -29.05 58.86
CA LEU A 679 24.84 -28.70 57.62
C LEU A 679 26.27 -28.23 57.87
N GLU A 680 26.57 -27.50 58.96
CA GLU A 680 27.94 -27.08 59.30
C GLU A 680 28.82 -28.28 59.70
N ASP A 681 28.31 -29.22 60.51
CA ASP A 681 29.00 -30.45 60.91
C ASP A 681 29.20 -31.40 59.71
N PHE A 682 28.18 -31.52 58.86
CA PHE A 682 28.27 -32.25 57.59
C PHE A 682 29.20 -31.56 56.58
N PHE A 683 29.33 -30.23 56.61
CA PHE A 683 30.28 -29.52 55.75
C PHE A 683 31.73 -29.79 56.15
N GLU A 684 32.04 -29.87 57.45
CA GLU A 684 33.37 -30.27 57.93
C GLU A 684 33.72 -31.73 57.52
N SER A 685 32.73 -32.63 57.41
CA SER A 685 32.94 -33.99 56.87
C SER A 685 33.06 -34.02 55.32
N ILE A 686 32.42 -33.11 54.61
CA ILE A 686 32.60 -32.94 53.15
C ILE A 686 34.01 -32.44 52.83
N VAL A 687 34.49 -31.43 53.57
CA VAL A 687 35.80 -30.78 53.38
C VAL A 687 36.98 -31.75 53.53
N THR A 688 36.81 -32.78 54.35
CA THR A 688 37.83 -33.82 54.59
C THR A 688 37.69 -35.04 53.67
N SER A 689 36.70 -35.08 52.78
CA SER A 689 36.44 -36.20 51.88
C SER A 689 37.05 -35.99 50.48
N GLU A 690 37.53 -37.07 49.85
CA GLU A 690 37.95 -37.08 48.43
C GLU A 690 36.80 -36.76 47.46
N ASN A 691 35.55 -36.83 47.94
CA ASN A 691 34.31 -36.60 47.18
C ASN A 691 33.70 -35.20 47.41
N GLN A 692 34.51 -34.21 47.83
CA GLN A 692 34.06 -32.84 48.10
C GLN A 692 33.18 -32.28 46.97
N ASN A 693 33.63 -32.46 45.73
CA ASN A 693 32.93 -32.08 44.50
C ASN A 693 31.49 -32.61 44.39
N ILE A 694 31.25 -33.90 44.69
CA ILE A 694 29.93 -34.53 44.53
C ILE A 694 28.88 -33.81 45.39
N TYR A 695 29.24 -33.47 46.63
CA TYR A 695 28.35 -32.77 47.54
C TYR A 695 28.15 -31.31 47.12
N PHE A 696 29.21 -30.59 46.77
CA PHE A 696 29.09 -29.21 46.26
C PHE A 696 28.12 -29.14 45.08
N ASN A 697 28.26 -30.02 44.10
CA ASN A 697 27.35 -30.11 42.96
C ASN A 697 25.91 -30.39 43.39
N LYS A 698 25.70 -31.40 44.25
CA LYS A 698 24.37 -31.80 44.77
C LYS A 698 23.61 -30.66 45.49
N TYR A 699 24.31 -29.79 46.23
CA TYR A 699 23.68 -28.70 46.97
C TYR A 699 23.55 -27.42 46.14
N MET A 700 24.53 -27.06 45.29
CA MET A 700 24.47 -25.83 44.48
C MET A 700 23.48 -25.90 43.31
N ILE A 701 23.18 -27.10 42.77
CA ILE A 701 22.15 -27.28 41.74
C ILE A 701 20.78 -27.71 42.32
N ASN A 702 20.62 -27.64 43.64
CA ASN A 702 19.37 -28.04 44.30
C ASN A 702 18.24 -27.08 43.92
N LYS A 703 17.03 -27.62 43.68
CA LYS A 703 15.86 -26.84 43.29
C LYS A 703 15.39 -25.86 44.38
N ASP A 704 15.61 -26.19 45.67
CA ASP A 704 15.23 -25.33 46.80
C ASP A 704 16.26 -24.22 47.07
N SER A 705 15.84 -22.95 46.92
CA SER A 705 16.68 -21.77 47.16
C SER A 705 17.08 -21.60 48.62
N LYS A 706 16.29 -22.08 49.58
CA LYS A 706 16.66 -22.03 51.01
C LYS A 706 17.86 -22.94 51.28
N ILE A 707 17.91 -24.10 50.62
CA ILE A 707 19.04 -25.03 50.72
C ILE A 707 20.29 -24.43 50.05
N ARG A 708 20.16 -23.86 48.85
CA ARG A 708 21.29 -23.19 48.17
C ARG A 708 21.83 -22.01 48.99
N THR A 709 20.96 -21.16 49.52
CA THR A 709 21.35 -20.00 50.35
C THR A 709 22.07 -20.44 51.63
N ALA A 710 21.50 -21.39 52.38
CA ALA A 710 22.13 -21.89 53.60
C ALA A 710 23.51 -22.53 53.34
N PHE A 711 23.64 -23.29 52.24
CA PHE A 711 24.92 -23.89 51.86
C PHE A 711 25.94 -22.84 51.38
N LYS A 712 25.51 -21.84 50.59
CA LYS A 712 26.33 -20.66 50.21
C LYS A 712 26.84 -19.90 51.43
N ASP A 713 26.01 -19.67 52.44
CA ASP A 713 26.42 -18.92 53.64
C ASP A 713 27.43 -19.70 54.50
N ILE A 714 27.32 -21.04 54.54
CA ILE A 714 28.32 -21.92 55.18
C ILE A 714 29.63 -21.94 54.37
N LEU A 715 29.55 -22.05 53.04
CA LEU A 715 30.69 -21.94 52.12
C LEU A 715 31.45 -20.64 52.33
N ILE A 716 30.74 -19.50 52.45
CA ILE A 716 31.30 -18.17 52.68
C ILE A 716 32.15 -18.12 53.96
N LYS A 717 31.64 -18.70 55.06
CA LYS A 717 32.32 -18.75 56.37
C LYS A 717 33.52 -19.69 56.39
N LYS A 718 33.48 -20.80 55.64
CA LYS A 718 34.48 -21.88 55.67
C LYS A 718 35.39 -21.91 54.44
N TRP A 719 35.34 -20.86 53.62
CA TRP A 719 35.93 -20.78 52.28
C TRP A 719 37.42 -21.16 52.20
N GLY A 720 38.22 -20.79 53.21
CA GLY A 720 39.65 -21.08 53.28
C GLY A 720 40.01 -22.55 53.52
N LYS A 721 39.04 -23.42 53.82
CA LYS A 721 39.24 -24.88 53.95
C LYS A 721 38.94 -25.67 52.67
N ILE A 722 38.47 -25.03 51.60
CA ILE A 722 37.99 -25.71 50.40
C ILE A 722 39.16 -25.99 49.44
N TYR A 723 39.22 -27.19 48.85
CA TYR A 723 40.19 -27.48 47.79
C TYR A 723 39.71 -26.85 46.47
N HIS A 724 39.98 -25.56 46.29
CA HIS A 724 39.51 -24.77 45.13
C HIS A 724 39.81 -25.43 43.79
N LYS A 725 40.97 -26.11 43.65
CA LYS A 725 41.31 -26.90 42.46
C LYS A 725 40.39 -28.10 42.23
N GLN A 726 40.00 -28.85 43.26
CA GLN A 726 39.06 -29.97 43.09
C GLN A 726 37.67 -29.48 42.68
N LEU A 727 37.23 -28.37 43.29
CA LEU A 727 35.97 -27.71 42.92
C LEU A 727 36.00 -27.25 41.45
N PHE A 728 37.06 -26.55 41.04
CA PHE A 728 37.27 -26.10 39.66
C PHE A 728 37.17 -27.25 38.65
N HIS A 729 37.96 -28.33 38.82
CA HIS A 729 37.92 -29.48 37.91
C HIS A 729 36.53 -30.14 37.84
N SER A 730 35.74 -30.07 38.90
CA SER A 730 34.41 -30.68 38.92
C SER A 730 33.35 -29.95 38.08
N LEU A 731 33.55 -28.67 37.76
CA LEU A 731 32.62 -27.87 36.96
C LEU A 731 32.50 -28.37 35.51
N PHE A 732 33.53 -29.07 35.01
CA PHE A 732 33.63 -29.54 33.63
C PHE A 732 32.99 -30.94 33.40
N GLY A 733 32.39 -31.56 34.44
CA GLY A 733 31.61 -32.79 34.32
C GLY A 733 30.13 -32.54 34.05
N ASN A 734 29.45 -33.47 33.35
CA ASN A 734 27.98 -33.59 33.23
C ASN A 734 27.18 -32.25 33.20
N ASN A 735 27.58 -31.30 32.35
CA ASN A 735 26.93 -29.99 32.19
C ASN A 735 26.80 -29.13 33.46
N LEU A 736 27.64 -29.37 34.48
CA LEU A 736 27.53 -28.73 35.79
C LEU A 736 27.75 -27.22 35.79
N LEU A 737 28.73 -26.72 35.03
CA LEU A 737 28.98 -25.27 34.89
C LEU A 737 27.73 -24.49 34.42
N TYR A 738 26.94 -25.10 33.53
CA TYR A 738 25.69 -24.53 33.02
C TYR A 738 24.58 -24.54 34.08
N GLU A 739 24.43 -25.63 34.85
CA GLU A 739 23.49 -25.67 35.99
C GLU A 739 23.89 -24.71 37.12
N PHE A 740 25.18 -24.46 37.35
CA PHE A 740 25.66 -23.43 38.29
C PHE A 740 25.34 -22.01 37.80
N ALA A 741 25.38 -21.74 36.49
CA ALA A 741 25.09 -20.43 35.94
C ALA A 741 23.59 -20.02 36.05
N ARG A 742 22.68 -20.99 36.24
CA ARG A 742 21.23 -20.76 36.40
C ARG A 742 20.81 -20.13 37.73
N TYR A 743 21.62 -20.24 38.78
CA TYR A 743 21.21 -19.88 40.14
C TYR A 743 22.11 -18.77 40.73
N PRO A 744 21.55 -17.67 41.26
CA PRO A 744 22.35 -16.55 41.81
C PRO A 744 23.31 -16.99 42.91
N GLU A 745 22.89 -17.92 43.78
CA GLU A 745 23.73 -18.43 44.87
C GLU A 745 24.96 -19.18 44.33
N SER A 746 24.82 -19.82 43.16
CA SER A 746 25.85 -20.59 42.47
C SER A 746 26.78 -19.72 41.63
N ARG A 747 26.24 -18.67 40.98
CA ARG A 747 27.04 -17.64 40.31
C ARG A 747 27.97 -16.91 41.29
N PHE A 748 27.47 -16.56 42.48
CA PHE A 748 28.30 -15.97 43.53
C PHE A 748 29.48 -16.88 43.95
N VAL A 749 29.26 -18.19 44.04
CA VAL A 749 30.32 -19.16 44.36
C VAL A 749 31.32 -19.31 43.21
N LEU A 750 30.87 -19.31 41.95
CA LEU A 750 31.76 -19.24 40.77
C LEU A 750 32.59 -17.96 40.78
N HIS A 751 31.97 -16.83 41.09
CA HIS A 751 32.67 -15.55 41.19
C HIS A 751 33.73 -15.56 42.28
N ARG A 752 33.41 -16.05 43.47
CA ARG A 752 34.41 -16.18 44.54
C ARG A 752 35.51 -17.18 44.21
N LEU A 753 35.20 -18.27 43.49
CA LEU A 753 36.20 -19.24 43.03
C LEU A 753 37.21 -18.60 42.07
N PHE A 754 36.75 -17.76 41.14
CA PHE A 754 37.57 -17.11 40.12
C PHE A 754 38.77 -16.33 40.70
N TYR A 755 38.62 -15.67 41.85
CA TYR A 755 39.72 -14.96 42.55
C TYR A 755 40.83 -15.89 43.09
N HIS A 756 40.56 -17.20 43.23
CA HIS A 756 41.53 -18.21 43.68
C HIS A 756 42.13 -19.02 42.53
N LEU A 757 41.65 -18.80 41.30
CA LEU A 757 42.21 -19.40 40.09
C LEU A 757 43.42 -18.59 39.61
N ASN A 758 44.45 -19.26 39.12
CA ASN A 758 45.54 -18.57 38.42
C ASN A 758 45.08 -18.09 37.02
N PRO A 759 45.80 -17.19 36.34
CA PRO A 759 45.37 -16.62 35.05
C PRO A 759 45.07 -17.66 33.94
N VAL A 760 45.73 -18.82 33.96
CA VAL A 760 45.46 -19.93 33.02
C VAL A 760 44.15 -20.63 33.39
N GLU A 761 43.93 -20.92 34.68
CA GLU A 761 42.69 -21.50 35.19
C GLU A 761 41.48 -20.55 34.98
N GLN A 762 41.66 -19.23 35.16
CA GLN A 762 40.66 -18.20 34.83
C GLN A 762 40.33 -18.21 33.33
N SER A 763 41.35 -18.30 32.47
CA SER A 763 41.17 -18.39 31.01
C SER A 763 40.43 -19.66 30.58
N ILE A 764 40.69 -20.78 31.25
CA ILE A 764 39.97 -22.05 31.03
C ILE A 764 38.51 -21.94 31.50
N LEU A 765 38.27 -21.34 32.67
CA LEU A 765 36.91 -21.12 33.18
C LEU A 765 36.08 -20.30 32.19
N LEU A 766 36.59 -19.14 31.77
CA LEU A 766 35.86 -18.27 30.84
C LEU A 766 35.61 -18.98 29.51
N LYS A 767 36.62 -19.65 28.92
CA LYS A 767 36.47 -20.40 27.66
C LYS A 767 35.36 -21.46 27.72
N ALA A 768 35.18 -22.14 28.85
CA ALA A 768 34.11 -23.12 29.03
C ALA A 768 32.74 -22.50 29.33
N MET A 769 32.69 -21.21 29.69
CA MET A 769 31.43 -20.47 29.79
C MET A 769 30.94 -19.95 28.43
N LEU A 770 31.86 -19.65 27.49
CA LEU A 770 31.53 -19.03 26.20
C LEU A 770 30.63 -19.94 25.32
N PRO A 771 29.81 -19.36 24.43
CA PRO A 771 29.10 -20.09 23.38
C PRO A 771 30.02 -20.98 22.54
N VAL A 772 29.57 -22.19 22.21
CA VAL A 772 30.37 -23.10 21.39
C VAL A 772 30.23 -22.73 19.91
N ILE A 773 31.37 -22.48 19.26
CA ILE A 773 31.47 -22.27 17.81
C ILE A 773 31.81 -23.62 17.15
N ASN A 774 30.93 -24.10 16.27
CA ASN A 774 31.10 -25.33 15.51
C ASN A 774 31.98 -25.12 14.27
N GLN A 775 32.44 -26.22 13.66
CA GLN A 775 33.33 -26.21 12.48
C GLN A 775 32.70 -25.59 11.22
N ASP A 776 31.37 -25.53 11.15
CA ASP A 776 30.60 -24.90 10.08
C ASP A 776 30.30 -23.41 10.32
N GLY A 777 30.84 -22.83 11.40
CA GLY A 777 30.58 -21.45 11.82
C GLY A 777 29.24 -21.24 12.53
N SER A 778 28.50 -22.32 12.83
CA SER A 778 27.29 -22.23 13.65
C SER A 778 27.64 -22.04 15.14
N VAL A 779 26.90 -21.18 15.84
CA VAL A 779 27.12 -20.91 17.28
C VAL A 779 25.97 -21.46 18.12
N ILE A 780 26.31 -22.08 19.25
CA ILE A 780 25.36 -22.56 20.27
C ILE A 780 25.39 -21.58 21.45
N TYR A 781 24.40 -20.67 21.49
CA TYR A 781 24.33 -19.62 22.52
C TYR A 781 23.83 -20.08 23.89
N ASP A 782 23.15 -21.23 23.97
CA ASP A 782 22.70 -21.80 25.25
C ASP A 782 23.92 -22.26 26.07
N SER A 783 24.42 -21.34 26.88
CA SER A 783 25.77 -21.36 27.46
C SER A 783 25.78 -20.73 28.85
N PRO A 784 26.74 -21.09 29.72
CA PRO A 784 26.90 -20.44 31.02
C PRO A 784 27.08 -18.91 30.91
N PHE A 785 27.78 -18.42 29.88
CA PHE A 785 27.98 -17.00 29.64
C PHE A 785 26.67 -16.26 29.35
N LEU A 786 25.80 -16.81 28.49
CA LEU A 786 24.46 -16.23 28.24
C LEU A 786 23.64 -16.14 29.53
N LEU A 787 23.67 -17.17 30.38
CA LEU A 787 22.94 -17.19 31.66
C LEU A 787 23.45 -16.17 32.70
N PHE A 788 24.72 -15.74 32.62
CA PHE A 788 25.22 -14.60 33.37
C PHE A 788 24.74 -13.27 32.75
N CYS A 789 24.76 -13.13 31.43
CA CYS A 789 24.25 -11.94 30.74
C CYS A 789 22.74 -11.72 30.93
N GLU A 790 21.97 -12.78 31.17
CA GLU A 790 20.52 -12.72 31.44
C GLU A 790 20.16 -12.25 32.86
N SER A 791 21.13 -11.96 33.72
CA SER A 791 20.87 -11.48 35.08
C SER A 791 21.76 -10.32 35.52
N GLU A 792 21.23 -9.48 36.41
CA GLU A 792 21.91 -8.33 36.97
C GLU A 792 23.18 -8.72 37.75
N ASP A 793 23.06 -9.66 38.70
CA ASP A 793 24.19 -10.20 39.45
C ASP A 793 25.22 -10.89 38.52
N GLY A 794 24.77 -11.57 37.46
CA GLY A 794 25.65 -12.21 36.50
C GLY A 794 26.47 -11.19 35.70
N CYS A 795 25.87 -10.06 35.33
CA CYS A 795 26.57 -8.95 34.68
C CYS A 795 27.62 -8.31 35.60
N GLU A 796 27.31 -8.09 36.88
CA GLU A 796 28.27 -7.58 37.87
C GLU A 796 29.45 -8.55 38.05
N HIS A 797 29.18 -9.84 38.23
CA HIS A 797 30.24 -10.85 38.39
C HIS A 797 31.14 -10.95 37.15
N LEU A 798 30.58 -10.87 35.93
CA LEU A 798 31.36 -10.83 34.69
C LEU A 798 32.23 -9.58 34.60
N LYS A 799 31.68 -8.40 34.92
CA LYS A 799 32.43 -7.14 34.93
C LYS A 799 33.67 -7.26 35.82
N SER A 800 33.50 -7.75 37.04
CA SER A 800 34.61 -7.99 37.97
C SER A 800 35.63 -9.00 37.46
N PHE A 801 35.26 -9.99 36.64
CA PHE A 801 36.25 -10.90 36.03
C PHE A 801 37.18 -10.16 35.07
N PHE A 802 36.64 -9.25 34.26
CA PHE A 802 37.41 -8.44 33.31
C PHE A 802 38.16 -7.27 33.99
N GLU A 803 37.70 -6.80 35.15
CA GLU A 803 38.45 -5.85 36.01
C GLU A 803 39.65 -6.53 36.69
N VAL A 804 39.48 -7.78 37.15
CA VAL A 804 40.54 -8.57 37.80
C VAL A 804 41.58 -9.06 36.79
N ASN A 805 41.17 -9.37 35.57
CA ASN A 805 42.04 -9.86 34.52
C ASN A 805 41.57 -9.37 33.14
N SER A 806 42.09 -8.21 32.71
CA SER A 806 41.74 -7.58 31.44
C SER A 806 42.10 -8.41 30.20
N GLU A 807 43.11 -9.29 30.29
CA GLU A 807 43.51 -10.18 29.19
C GLU A 807 42.39 -11.14 28.78
N LEU A 808 41.42 -11.40 29.67
CA LEU A 808 40.25 -12.22 29.36
C LEU A 808 39.36 -11.61 28.28
N LEU A 809 39.39 -10.29 28.07
CA LEU A 809 38.71 -9.63 26.95
C LEU A 809 39.27 -10.08 25.58
N HIS A 810 40.50 -10.59 25.53
CA HIS A 810 41.09 -11.17 24.31
C HIS A 810 40.60 -12.59 23.99
N LEU A 811 39.88 -13.24 24.91
CA LEU A 811 39.21 -14.52 24.69
C LEU A 811 37.83 -14.35 24.05
N LEU A 812 37.21 -13.17 24.22
CA LEU A 812 35.99 -12.81 23.52
C LEU A 812 36.26 -12.62 22.02
N GLN A 813 35.26 -13.00 21.24
CA GLN A 813 35.16 -12.81 19.80
C GLN A 813 33.75 -12.28 19.53
N MET A 814 33.50 -11.64 18.38
CA MET A 814 32.17 -11.08 18.11
C MET A 814 31.10 -12.19 18.02
N GLU A 815 31.48 -13.34 17.48
CA GLU A 815 30.69 -14.56 17.37
C GLU A 815 30.23 -15.08 18.75
N HIS A 816 31.01 -14.88 19.82
CA HIS A 816 30.59 -15.20 21.19
C HIS A 816 29.52 -14.24 21.73
N LEU A 817 29.37 -13.04 21.15
CA LEU A 817 28.40 -12.03 21.57
C LEU A 817 27.13 -12.02 20.69
N ASP A 818 27.28 -12.11 19.36
CA ASP A 818 26.20 -12.23 18.35
C ASP A 818 26.81 -12.65 16.99
N ASN A 819 26.25 -13.65 16.30
CA ASN A 819 26.81 -14.23 15.07
C ASN A 819 26.11 -13.63 13.85
N PRO A 820 26.82 -13.02 12.88
CA PRO A 820 26.22 -12.46 11.67
C PRO A 820 25.75 -13.50 10.63
N SER A 821 25.69 -14.80 10.91
CA SER A 821 25.24 -15.79 9.92
C SER A 821 23.74 -15.64 9.57
N PRO A 822 23.37 -15.32 8.30
CA PRO A 822 21.97 -15.21 7.88
C PRO A 822 21.24 -16.56 7.85
N LEU A 823 21.95 -17.67 8.09
CA LEU A 823 21.41 -19.03 8.15
C LEU A 823 20.97 -19.43 9.57
N GLN A 824 21.27 -18.63 10.61
CA GLN A 824 20.97 -18.97 12.00
C GLN A 824 19.88 -18.08 12.62
N THR A 825 18.69 -18.64 12.80
CA THR A 825 17.52 -17.94 13.33
C THR A 825 17.42 -18.03 14.87
N GLN A 826 18.50 -17.70 15.60
CA GLN A 826 18.49 -17.71 17.08
C GLN A 826 18.21 -16.31 17.67
N ALA A 827 17.17 -16.22 18.49
CA ALA A 827 16.64 -14.98 19.05
C ALA A 827 17.38 -14.48 20.32
N ARG A 828 18.16 -15.36 20.98
CA ARG A 828 18.81 -15.09 22.28
C ARG A 828 20.32 -15.21 22.14
N THR A 829 21.00 -14.08 22.06
CA THR A 829 22.46 -13.95 22.05
C THR A 829 22.90 -12.97 23.14
N PRO A 830 24.11 -13.08 23.71
CA PRO A 830 24.54 -12.20 24.79
C PRO A 830 24.37 -10.71 24.48
N LEU A 831 24.74 -10.24 23.29
CA LEU A 831 24.56 -8.84 22.89
C LEU A 831 23.08 -8.44 22.89
N ARG A 832 22.19 -9.26 22.30
CA ARG A 832 20.74 -8.98 22.24
C ARG A 832 20.03 -9.04 23.59
N ILE A 833 20.63 -9.68 24.59
CA ILE A 833 20.14 -9.70 25.96
C ILE A 833 20.63 -8.46 26.72
N LEU A 834 21.94 -8.19 26.71
CA LEU A 834 22.54 -7.10 27.47
C LEU A 834 21.93 -5.74 27.09
N VAL A 835 21.78 -5.45 25.80
CA VAL A 835 21.23 -4.16 25.33
C VAL A 835 19.74 -3.94 25.75
N LYS A 836 19.06 -4.95 26.32
CA LYS A 836 17.70 -4.80 26.91
C LYS A 836 17.70 -4.43 28.40
N SER A 837 18.85 -4.39 29.07
CA SER A 837 18.96 -4.21 30.53
C SER A 837 19.91 -3.07 30.91
N CYS A 838 19.37 -2.02 31.57
CA CYS A 838 20.15 -0.85 31.98
C CYS A 838 21.33 -1.17 32.89
N ALA A 839 21.17 -2.14 33.81
CA ALA A 839 22.21 -2.56 34.73
C ALA A 839 23.46 -3.13 34.02
N SER A 840 23.30 -3.63 32.79
CA SER A 840 24.39 -4.25 32.03
C SER A 840 25.20 -3.28 31.17
N HIS A 841 24.82 -2.00 31.08
CA HIS A 841 25.49 -1.02 30.22
C HIS A 841 27.00 -0.87 30.54
N SER A 842 27.39 -0.87 31.81
CA SER A 842 28.81 -0.76 32.17
C SER A 842 29.66 -1.98 31.81
N LEU A 843 29.03 -3.16 31.62
CA LEU A 843 29.68 -4.35 31.06
C LEU A 843 29.85 -4.22 29.54
N LEU A 844 28.85 -3.67 28.84
CA LEU A 844 28.95 -3.38 27.40
C LEU A 844 30.02 -2.31 27.10
N GLU A 845 30.14 -1.27 27.92
CA GLU A 845 31.22 -0.29 27.84
C GLU A 845 32.59 -0.95 27.96
N GLN A 846 32.76 -1.90 28.89
CA GLN A 846 34.00 -2.65 29.07
C GLN A 846 34.30 -3.59 27.88
N PHE A 847 33.29 -4.25 27.31
CA PHE A 847 33.47 -5.08 26.11
C PHE A 847 33.92 -4.23 24.91
N PHE A 848 33.22 -3.13 24.65
CA PHE A 848 33.53 -2.24 23.52
C PHE A 848 34.68 -1.26 23.77
N SER A 849 35.29 -1.30 24.96
CA SER A 849 36.63 -0.72 25.19
C SER A 849 37.75 -1.53 24.51
N SER A 850 37.49 -2.78 24.08
CA SER A 850 38.44 -3.62 23.35
C SER A 850 38.47 -3.27 21.86
N PRO A 851 39.58 -2.71 21.32
CA PRO A 851 39.64 -2.32 19.91
C PRO A 851 39.48 -3.53 18.96
N ARG A 852 39.87 -4.72 19.40
CA ARG A 852 39.75 -5.97 18.63
C ARG A 852 38.28 -6.36 18.39
N LEU A 853 37.43 -6.23 19.40
CA LEU A 853 35.99 -6.49 19.24
C LEU A 853 35.35 -5.42 18.35
N VAL A 854 35.67 -4.14 18.59
CA VAL A 854 35.13 -3.03 17.80
C VAL A 854 35.57 -3.06 16.33
N GLN A 855 36.79 -3.52 16.02
CA GLN A 855 37.24 -3.73 14.64
C GLN A 855 36.49 -4.89 13.96
N ALA A 856 36.28 -6.01 14.66
CA ALA A 856 35.50 -7.14 14.15
C ALA A 856 34.03 -6.78 13.84
N MET A 857 33.47 -5.73 14.46
CA MET A 857 32.12 -5.24 14.13
C MET A 857 31.94 -4.78 12.67
N GLN A 858 32.99 -4.58 11.87
CA GLN A 858 32.83 -4.22 10.45
C GLN A 858 32.10 -5.30 9.64
N GLN A 859 32.34 -6.57 9.97
CA GLN A 859 31.66 -7.71 9.35
C GLN A 859 30.30 -8.02 10.01
N HIS A 860 29.98 -7.34 11.12
CA HIS A 860 28.80 -7.60 11.93
C HIS A 860 27.53 -6.95 11.38
N HIS A 861 26.41 -7.65 11.54
CA HIS A 861 25.07 -7.24 11.12
C HIS A 861 24.38 -6.31 12.14
N LEU A 862 25.07 -5.24 12.59
CA LEU A 862 24.59 -4.30 13.62
C LEU A 862 23.21 -3.68 13.32
N TYR A 863 22.86 -3.56 12.03
CA TYR A 863 21.62 -2.96 11.53
C TYR A 863 20.62 -3.98 10.94
N LEU A 864 20.91 -5.28 11.01
CA LEU A 864 20.04 -6.32 10.45
C LEU A 864 19.04 -6.81 11.53
N GLY A 865 17.75 -6.51 11.33
CA GLY A 865 16.66 -7.11 12.11
C GLY A 865 16.23 -8.46 11.53
N TYR A 866 15.46 -9.24 12.29
CA TYR A 866 14.90 -10.52 11.82
C TYR A 866 13.37 -10.54 11.91
N GLU A 867 12.73 -10.89 10.81
CA GLU A 867 11.27 -11.06 10.71
C GLU A 867 10.89 -12.53 10.91
N GLY A 868 10.77 -12.91 12.18
CA GLY A 868 10.26 -14.22 12.56
C GLY A 868 8.74 -14.33 12.38
N LYS A 869 8.25 -15.56 12.17
CA LYS A 869 6.82 -15.86 11.96
C LYS A 869 5.89 -15.46 13.12
N GLU A 870 6.43 -15.19 14.31
CA GLU A 870 5.66 -14.94 15.54
C GLU A 870 6.04 -13.66 16.30
N ARG A 871 7.26 -13.13 16.11
CA ARG A 871 7.73 -11.83 16.65
C ARG A 871 8.75 -11.20 15.72
N MET A 872 8.70 -9.86 15.61
CA MET A 872 9.75 -9.05 14.98
C MET A 872 10.87 -8.82 16.00
N GLU A 873 12.11 -9.17 15.65
CA GLU A 873 13.29 -8.81 16.45
C GLU A 873 14.03 -7.66 15.76
N HIS A 874 14.20 -6.56 16.49
CA HIS A 874 14.93 -5.39 15.99
C HIS A 874 16.44 -5.66 16.00
N ALA A 875 17.18 -4.97 15.13
CA ALA A 875 18.64 -5.05 15.13
C ALA A 875 19.23 -4.49 16.45
N PRO A 876 20.41 -4.94 16.90
CA PRO A 876 21.04 -4.44 18.12
C PRO A 876 21.17 -2.91 18.17
N PHE A 877 21.37 -2.25 17.02
CA PHE A 877 21.36 -0.79 16.90
C PHE A 877 20.09 -0.13 17.46
N PHE A 878 18.91 -0.70 17.22
CA PHE A 878 17.62 -0.10 17.65
C PHE A 878 17.46 -0.13 19.17
N TYR A 879 17.91 -1.21 19.81
CA TYR A 879 17.92 -1.27 21.27
C TYR A 879 18.95 -0.29 21.85
N LEU A 880 20.14 -0.14 21.25
CA LEU A 880 21.14 0.83 21.70
C LEU A 880 20.63 2.29 21.63
N ILE A 881 20.03 2.72 20.53
CA ILE A 881 19.47 4.09 20.41
C ILE A 881 18.22 4.32 21.26
N THR A 882 17.61 3.26 21.82
CA THR A 882 16.45 3.40 22.71
C THR A 882 16.83 4.03 24.05
N TYR A 883 18.09 3.96 24.47
CA TYR A 883 18.59 4.46 25.75
C TYR A 883 19.76 5.46 25.58
N SER A 884 19.87 6.44 26.47
CA SER A 884 20.91 7.49 26.40
C SER A 884 22.34 6.94 26.53
N THR A 885 22.54 6.01 27.46
CA THR A 885 23.78 5.23 27.64
C THR A 885 24.14 4.39 26.41
N GLY A 886 23.16 3.80 25.73
CA GLY A 886 23.38 3.03 24.50
C GLY A 886 23.86 3.89 23.32
N VAL A 887 23.41 5.16 23.23
CA VAL A 887 23.96 6.14 22.27
C VAL A 887 25.41 6.49 22.60
N ASN A 888 25.76 6.65 23.88
CA ASN A 888 27.15 6.91 24.30
C ASN A 888 28.09 5.73 23.95
N ILE A 889 27.62 4.48 24.13
CA ILE A 889 28.33 3.26 23.71
C ILE A 889 28.53 3.25 22.19
N LEU A 890 27.49 3.55 21.40
CA LEU A 890 27.60 3.68 19.94
C LEU A 890 28.62 4.74 19.53
N GLU A 891 28.68 5.88 20.22
CA GLU A 891 29.67 6.92 19.94
C GLU A 891 31.11 6.47 20.26
N SER A 892 31.33 5.71 21.34
CA SER A 892 32.63 5.11 21.65
C SER A 892 33.07 4.10 20.57
N ILE A 893 32.14 3.23 20.14
CA ILE A 893 32.34 2.26 19.05
C ILE A 893 32.72 2.99 17.75
N TYR A 894 32.01 4.07 17.39
CA TYR A 894 32.24 4.80 16.15
C TYR A 894 33.52 5.67 16.20
N LYS A 895 33.88 6.25 17.35
CA LYS A 895 35.18 6.91 17.55
C LYS A 895 36.35 5.94 17.33
N THR A 896 36.20 4.72 17.83
CA THR A 896 37.20 3.65 17.70
C THR A 896 37.22 3.03 16.29
N ASN A 897 36.09 3.06 15.57
CA ASN A 897 35.96 2.51 14.21
C ASN A 897 35.01 3.35 13.31
N PRO A 898 35.48 4.50 12.78
CA PRO A 898 34.68 5.40 11.94
C PRO A 898 34.10 4.75 10.68
N ALA A 899 34.74 3.71 10.16
CA ALA A 899 34.29 2.99 8.97
C ALA A 899 32.92 2.29 9.16
N LEU A 900 32.46 2.09 10.40
CA LEU A 900 31.11 1.61 10.68
C LEU A 900 30.03 2.59 10.21
N ALA A 901 30.30 3.90 10.28
CA ALA A 901 29.42 4.97 9.79
C ALA A 901 29.64 5.30 8.31
N GLN A 902 30.88 5.19 7.83
CA GLN A 902 31.33 5.71 6.53
C GLN A 902 31.39 4.67 5.38
N ARG A 903 30.64 3.56 5.48
CA ARG A 903 30.69 2.45 4.50
C ARG A 903 30.38 2.93 3.07
N THR A 904 31.42 3.16 2.28
CA THR A 904 31.34 3.63 0.90
C THR A 904 31.76 2.53 -0.07
N SER A 905 31.00 2.37 -1.16
CA SER A 905 31.28 1.54 -2.35
C SER A 905 31.36 0.00 -2.26
N ALA A 906 31.82 -0.62 -1.16
CA ALA A 906 32.12 -2.07 -1.15
C ALA A 906 31.05 -3.01 -0.55
N HIS A 907 30.07 -2.49 0.19
CA HIS A 907 28.92 -3.24 0.70
C HIS A 907 27.63 -2.46 0.43
N PRO A 908 26.48 -3.13 0.25
CA PRO A 908 25.22 -2.48 -0.08
C PRO A 908 24.79 -1.46 0.99
N THR A 909 25.04 -0.19 0.70
CA THR A 909 24.72 1.00 1.52
C THR A 909 23.23 1.17 1.83
N LEU A 910 22.39 0.42 1.11
CA LEU A 910 20.95 0.36 1.23
C LEU A 910 20.54 -0.06 2.65
N TYR A 911 21.00 -1.22 3.14
CA TYR A 911 20.47 -1.81 4.38
C TYR A 911 20.58 -0.92 5.64
N PHE A 912 21.61 -0.08 5.77
CA PHE A 912 21.73 0.79 6.95
C PHE A 912 20.76 1.97 6.89
N LEU A 913 20.73 2.72 5.79
CA LEU A 913 19.87 3.91 5.69
C LEU A 913 18.40 3.51 5.55
N ASP A 914 18.11 2.45 4.80
CA ASP A 914 16.78 1.85 4.75
C ASP A 914 16.33 1.49 6.17
N TYR A 915 17.18 0.86 6.99
CA TYR A 915 16.87 0.58 8.40
C TYR A 915 16.68 1.84 9.24
N LEU A 916 17.57 2.83 9.11
CA LEU A 916 17.53 4.08 9.89
C LEU A 916 16.21 4.84 9.72
N PHE A 917 15.69 4.88 8.49
CA PHE A 917 14.43 5.57 8.18
C PHE A 917 13.19 4.67 8.23
N ARG A 918 13.35 3.34 8.22
CA ARG A 918 12.25 2.36 8.29
C ARG A 918 11.31 2.66 9.45
N ILE A 919 10.01 2.69 9.16
CA ILE A 919 8.98 2.70 10.20
C ILE A 919 8.94 1.32 10.87
N ILE A 920 9.16 1.33 12.18
CA ILE A 920 9.20 0.17 13.08
C ILE A 920 8.15 0.42 14.19
N PRO A 921 6.95 -0.18 14.10
CA PRO A 921 5.92 -0.01 15.11
C PRO A 921 6.38 -0.51 16.49
N ARG A 922 6.17 0.30 17.54
CA ARG A 922 6.51 -0.02 18.94
C ARG A 922 5.27 0.10 19.82
N GLY A 923 4.68 -1.04 20.19
CA GLY A 923 3.46 -1.08 21.02
C GLY A 923 2.28 -0.37 20.34
N SER A 924 1.82 0.73 20.93
CA SER A 924 0.78 1.61 20.39
C SER A 924 1.29 2.67 19.40
N ILE A 925 2.61 2.86 19.25
CA ILE A 925 3.21 3.81 18.32
C ILE A 925 3.42 3.11 16.97
N THR A 926 2.56 3.39 15.99
CA THR A 926 2.65 2.79 14.65
C THR A 926 3.69 3.46 13.75
N ASN A 927 4.06 4.71 14.05
CA ASN A 927 4.78 5.61 13.14
C ASN A 927 6.19 5.98 13.66
N SER A 928 6.85 5.10 14.42
CA SER A 928 8.20 5.36 14.95
C SER A 928 9.27 4.85 13.99
N SER A 929 10.44 5.49 13.94
CA SER A 929 11.63 5.02 13.21
C SER A 929 12.90 5.17 14.07
N PRO A 930 13.99 4.45 13.76
CA PRO A 930 15.28 4.68 14.42
C PRO A 930 15.74 6.14 14.32
N PHE A 931 15.53 6.80 13.17
CA PHE A 931 15.81 8.22 12.99
C PHE A 931 14.99 9.11 13.94
N PHE A 932 13.68 8.86 14.05
CA PHE A 932 12.81 9.58 14.99
C PHE A 932 13.30 9.44 16.44
N LEU A 933 13.65 8.23 16.89
CA LEU A 933 14.15 7.97 18.24
C LEU A 933 15.48 8.65 18.56
N LEU A 934 16.34 8.86 17.55
CA LEU A 934 17.55 9.67 17.69
C LEU A 934 17.22 11.17 17.73
N CYS A 935 16.26 11.63 16.92
CA CYS A 935 15.85 13.04 16.91
C CYS A 935 15.25 13.51 18.24
N THR A 936 14.53 12.67 18.99
CA THR A 936 13.89 13.09 20.26
C THR A 936 14.89 13.52 21.34
N ARG A 937 16.16 13.09 21.27
CA ARG A 937 17.16 13.33 22.33
C ARG A 937 18.37 14.13 21.82
N PHE A 938 18.94 14.99 22.66
CA PHE A 938 20.09 15.82 22.31
C PHE A 938 21.31 15.00 21.87
N ASN A 939 21.74 14.00 22.66
CA ASN A 939 22.85 13.11 22.28
C ASN A 939 22.56 12.35 20.96
N GLY A 940 21.30 12.03 20.68
CA GLY A 940 20.90 11.38 19.42
C GLY A 940 21.01 12.31 18.21
N ARG A 941 20.62 13.59 18.35
CA ARG A 941 20.87 14.63 17.33
C ARG A 941 22.36 14.85 17.10
N LEU A 942 23.16 14.98 18.17
CA LEU A 942 24.62 15.11 18.09
C LEU A 942 25.29 13.89 17.42
N PHE A 943 24.78 12.68 17.69
CA PHE A 943 25.26 11.44 17.05
C PHE A 943 24.94 11.40 15.55
N ILE A 944 23.71 11.77 15.13
CA ILE A 944 23.35 11.93 13.72
C ILE A 944 24.28 12.93 13.03
N TYR A 945 24.47 14.10 13.66
CA TYR A 945 25.33 15.16 13.14
C TYR A 945 26.76 14.68 12.92
N SER A 946 27.35 14.07 13.94
CA SER A 946 28.77 13.67 13.94
C SER A 946 29.08 12.53 12.96
N TRP A 947 28.13 11.61 12.72
CA TRP A 947 28.43 10.33 12.06
C TRP A 947 27.65 10.05 10.78
N PHE A 948 26.40 10.51 10.65
CA PHE A 948 25.53 10.11 9.54
C PHE A 948 25.37 11.17 8.44
N LEU A 949 25.67 12.44 8.69
CA LEU A 949 25.52 13.51 7.69
C LEU A 949 26.24 13.23 6.36
N ALA A 950 27.50 12.74 6.41
CA ALA A 950 28.25 12.40 5.20
C ALA A 950 27.60 11.26 4.41
N SER A 951 27.09 10.24 5.10
CA SER A 951 26.41 9.09 4.49
C SER A 951 25.03 9.46 3.95
N LEU A 952 24.31 10.38 4.61
CA LEU A 952 23.05 10.96 4.11
C LEU A 952 23.28 11.77 2.82
N TYR A 953 24.30 12.64 2.80
CA TYR A 953 24.66 13.44 1.62
C TYR A 953 25.13 12.56 0.45
N HIS A 954 25.90 11.50 0.72
CA HIS A 954 26.30 10.53 -0.31
C HIS A 954 25.08 9.76 -0.84
N ALA A 955 24.18 9.31 0.03
CA ALA A 955 22.97 8.61 -0.38
C ALA A 955 22.02 9.51 -1.19
N SER A 956 21.94 10.81 -0.89
CA SER A 956 21.14 11.75 -1.66
C SER A 956 21.62 11.91 -3.10
N LYS A 957 22.95 11.91 -3.31
CA LYS A 957 23.55 11.96 -4.65
C LYS A 957 23.40 10.67 -5.47
N HIS A 958 23.33 9.51 -4.81
CA HIS A 958 23.47 8.21 -5.49
C HIS A 958 22.25 7.27 -5.40
N ASN A 959 21.33 7.46 -4.44
CA ASN A 959 20.12 6.64 -4.26
C ASN A 959 18.91 7.46 -3.71
N PRO A 960 18.53 8.62 -4.28
CA PRO A 960 17.49 9.48 -3.72
C PRO A 960 16.07 8.87 -3.70
N SER A 961 15.80 7.84 -4.49
CA SER A 961 14.45 7.30 -4.73
C SER A 961 14.05 6.08 -3.88
N LYS A 962 14.95 5.53 -3.05
CA LYS A 962 14.70 4.27 -2.31
C LYS A 962 14.30 4.44 -0.85
N ILE A 963 14.55 5.60 -0.26
CA ILE A 963 14.23 5.88 1.14
C ILE A 963 12.94 6.71 1.16
N ASP A 964 11.91 6.21 1.84
CA ASP A 964 10.63 6.92 2.05
C ASP A 964 10.76 8.00 3.12
N PHE A 965 11.55 9.03 2.82
CA PHE A 965 11.77 10.15 3.73
C PHE A 965 10.49 10.93 4.04
N VAL A 966 9.48 10.88 3.17
CA VAL A 966 8.24 11.63 3.38
C VAL A 966 7.55 11.08 4.62
N ASN A 967 7.22 9.80 4.62
CA ASN A 967 6.50 9.20 5.74
C ASN A 967 7.32 9.27 7.04
N THR A 968 8.65 9.11 7.00
CA THR A 968 9.46 9.20 8.24
C THR A 968 9.50 10.60 8.86
N PHE A 969 9.40 11.66 8.07
CA PHE A 969 9.45 13.05 8.57
C PHE A 969 8.07 13.66 8.80
N THR A 970 7.06 13.30 8.01
CA THR A 970 5.71 13.88 8.08
C THR A 970 4.69 13.02 8.83
N ALA A 971 4.98 11.74 9.12
CA ALA A 971 4.06 10.94 9.92
C ALA A 971 4.04 11.43 11.38
N LEU A 972 2.86 11.90 11.80
CA LEU A 972 2.60 12.25 13.19
C LEU A 972 2.40 10.99 14.03
N ILE A 973 2.83 11.01 15.29
CA ILE A 973 2.54 9.97 16.26
C ILE A 973 1.08 10.11 16.76
N PRO A 974 0.25 9.05 16.69
CA PRO A 974 -1.16 9.16 17.09
C PRO A 974 -1.37 9.58 18.55
N ASN A 975 -2.40 10.41 18.78
CA ASN A 975 -2.90 10.95 20.05
C ASN A 975 -3.14 9.98 21.24
N LYS A 976 -2.88 8.67 21.07
CA LYS A 976 -2.98 7.67 22.16
C LYS A 976 -1.74 7.59 23.05
N HIS A 977 -0.66 8.31 22.72
CA HIS A 977 0.59 8.35 23.49
C HIS A 977 0.82 9.73 24.08
N SER A 978 0.69 9.90 25.40
CA SER A 978 0.79 11.23 26.05
C SER A 978 2.08 11.98 25.70
N ALA A 979 3.25 11.36 25.86
CA ALA A 979 4.55 12.02 25.71
C ALA A 979 5.00 12.31 24.27
N PHE A 980 4.29 11.80 23.25
CA PHE A 980 4.67 11.94 21.83
C PHE A 980 3.51 12.35 20.92
N ALA A 981 2.31 12.55 21.46
CA ALA A 981 1.09 12.83 20.68
C ALA A 981 1.27 14.03 19.73
N ASP A 982 0.84 13.81 18.48
CA ASP A 982 0.85 14.79 17.40
C ASP A 982 2.24 15.40 17.09
N THR A 983 3.31 14.67 17.42
CA THR A 983 4.70 15.05 17.08
C THR A 983 5.26 14.26 15.90
N SER A 984 6.32 14.78 15.27
CA SER A 984 7.16 14.09 14.28
C SER A 984 8.64 14.42 14.54
N CYS A 985 9.59 13.82 13.80
CA CYS A 985 11.01 14.14 14.00
C CYS A 985 11.35 15.61 13.68
N ILE A 986 10.59 16.27 12.79
CA ILE A 986 10.76 17.70 12.46
C ILE A 986 10.61 18.57 13.72
N HIS A 987 9.58 18.30 14.54
CA HIS A 987 9.34 19.03 15.78
C HIS A 987 10.56 19.01 16.72
N TYR A 988 11.26 17.88 16.80
CA TYR A 988 12.46 17.74 17.63
C TYR A 988 13.74 18.31 16.99
N LEU A 989 13.78 18.42 15.65
CA LEU A 989 14.87 19.06 14.92
C LEU A 989 14.76 20.60 14.90
N CYS A 990 13.59 21.18 15.17
CA CYS A 990 13.39 22.62 15.32
C CYS A 990 13.70 23.17 16.73
N ILE A 991 14.20 22.34 17.66
CA ILE A 991 14.45 22.74 19.06
C ILE A 991 15.81 23.44 19.23
N ASP A 992 16.85 23.01 18.52
CA ASP A 992 18.23 23.47 18.76
C ASP A 992 19.06 23.60 17.48
N GLU A 993 20.21 24.27 17.61
CA GLU A 993 21.10 24.57 16.48
C GLU A 993 21.65 23.32 15.78
N ILE A 994 21.80 22.20 16.50
CA ILE A 994 22.23 20.91 15.91
C ILE A 994 21.12 20.39 15.00
N GLY A 995 19.87 20.43 15.47
CA GLY A 995 18.68 20.12 14.68
C GLY A 995 18.54 21.02 13.45
N HIS A 996 18.79 22.33 13.58
CA HIS A 996 18.77 23.28 12.46
C HIS A 996 19.84 22.96 11.41
N GLN A 997 21.05 22.56 11.84
CA GLN A 997 22.12 22.14 10.92
C GLN A 997 21.77 20.83 10.20
N ILE A 998 21.18 19.86 10.90
CA ILE A 998 20.66 18.62 10.31
C ILE A 998 19.59 18.95 9.26
N LEU A 999 18.63 19.83 9.56
CA LEU A 999 17.60 20.28 8.62
C LEU A 999 18.18 21.01 7.39
N SER A 1000 19.15 21.91 7.57
CA SER A 1000 19.83 22.60 6.45
C SER A 1000 20.52 21.62 5.51
N ILE A 1001 21.15 20.58 6.05
CA ILE A 1001 21.81 19.55 5.23
C ILE A 1001 20.77 18.64 4.57
N ILE A 1002 19.66 18.30 5.23
CA ILE A 1002 18.55 17.55 4.61
C ILE A 1002 17.96 18.35 3.45
N GLN A 1003 17.72 19.66 3.61
CA GLN A 1003 17.31 20.56 2.51
C GLN A 1003 18.30 20.51 1.33
N LYS A 1004 19.60 20.71 1.60
CA LYS A 1004 20.64 20.72 0.55
C LYS A 1004 20.83 19.36 -0.12
N SER A 1005 20.55 18.27 0.59
CA SER A 1005 20.70 16.91 0.11
C SER A 1005 19.45 16.43 -0.65
N PHE A 1006 18.26 16.84 -0.20
CA PHE A 1006 16.96 16.35 -0.65
C PHE A 1006 15.93 17.49 -0.80
N PRO A 1007 16.15 18.45 -1.72
CA PRO A 1007 15.30 19.66 -1.82
C PRO A 1007 13.81 19.35 -2.06
N ALA A 1008 13.50 18.26 -2.77
CA ALA A 1008 12.12 17.82 -3.04
C ALA A 1008 11.32 17.38 -1.79
N ILE A 1009 11.95 17.27 -0.61
CA ILE A 1009 11.28 16.97 0.65
C ILE A 1009 10.69 18.25 1.28
N ILE A 1010 11.27 19.42 1.04
CA ILE A 1010 10.90 20.69 1.70
C ILE A 1010 9.43 21.03 1.42
N ASN A 1011 9.00 20.93 0.16
CA ASN A 1011 7.61 21.14 -0.25
C ASN A 1011 6.60 20.16 0.40
N LYS A 1012 7.08 19.10 1.06
CA LYS A 1012 6.26 18.13 1.81
C LYS A 1012 6.31 18.33 3.32
N PHE A 1013 7.28 19.09 3.84
CA PHE A 1013 7.28 19.51 5.26
C PHE A 1013 6.17 20.51 5.58
N THR A 1014 5.67 21.20 4.55
CA THR A 1014 4.61 22.22 4.56
C THR A 1014 3.48 21.95 5.56
N THR A 1015 2.81 20.80 5.53
CA THR A 1015 1.71 20.52 6.47
C THR A 1015 2.19 20.43 7.93
N VAL A 1016 3.30 19.75 8.19
CA VAL A 1016 3.76 19.47 9.56
C VAL A 1016 4.48 20.66 10.20
N LEU A 1017 5.19 21.47 9.41
CA LEU A 1017 5.78 22.72 9.89
C LEU A 1017 4.72 23.78 10.20
N LEU A 1018 3.65 23.85 9.39
CA LEU A 1018 2.74 24.99 9.38
C LEU A 1018 1.40 24.75 10.10
N THR A 1019 0.88 23.52 10.16
CA THR A 1019 -0.52 23.27 10.61
C THR A 1019 -0.65 22.31 11.80
N HIS A 1020 0.45 21.90 12.44
CA HIS A 1020 0.43 20.99 13.59
C HIS A 1020 1.28 21.54 14.75
N ALA A 1021 0.66 21.65 15.91
CA ALA A 1021 1.32 21.99 17.17
C ALA A 1021 1.59 20.71 17.98
N GLY A 1022 2.84 20.50 18.37
CA GLY A 1022 3.22 19.30 19.12
C GLY A 1022 2.87 19.43 20.60
N LEU A 1023 2.15 18.45 21.17
CA LEU A 1023 1.61 18.57 22.54
C LEU A 1023 2.67 18.57 23.65
N ASP A 1024 3.77 17.83 23.49
CA ASP A 1024 4.75 17.58 24.58
C ASP A 1024 6.23 17.70 24.11
N VAL A 1025 6.49 18.50 23.07
CA VAL A 1025 7.82 18.64 22.43
C VAL A 1025 8.82 19.34 23.37
N GLY A 1026 9.60 18.57 24.12
CA GLY A 1026 10.77 19.11 24.86
C GLY A 1026 10.45 20.16 25.93
N LYS A 1027 9.23 20.15 26.51
CA LYS A 1027 8.65 21.18 27.40
C LYS A 1027 8.25 22.50 26.70
N ILE A 1028 8.19 22.51 25.37
CA ILE A 1028 7.76 23.62 24.50
C ILE A 1028 6.34 23.36 23.93
N GLY A 1029 5.57 22.50 24.61
CA GLY A 1029 4.29 21.96 24.12
C GLY A 1029 3.25 23.01 23.73
N GLY A 1030 2.40 22.70 22.76
CA GLY A 1030 1.40 23.63 22.23
C GLY A 1030 2.00 24.72 21.34
N THR A 1031 3.06 24.40 20.58
CA THR A 1031 3.64 25.29 19.56
C THR A 1031 3.88 24.54 18.25
N THR A 1032 3.78 25.23 17.11
CA THR A 1032 4.08 24.64 15.79
C THR A 1032 5.60 24.60 15.57
N ALA A 1033 6.09 23.61 14.82
CA ALA A 1033 7.53 23.46 14.60
C ALA A 1033 8.17 24.71 13.96
N ILE A 1034 7.43 25.45 13.11
CA ILE A 1034 7.92 26.71 12.53
C ILE A 1034 7.98 27.88 13.54
N GLN A 1035 7.05 27.93 14.50
CA GLN A 1035 7.08 28.91 15.57
C GLN A 1035 8.32 28.72 16.44
N VAL A 1036 8.67 27.47 16.80
CA VAL A 1036 9.90 27.16 17.56
C VAL A 1036 11.14 27.54 16.75
N LEU A 1037 11.19 27.18 15.47
CA LEU A 1037 12.31 27.49 14.56
C LEU A 1037 12.56 29.02 14.47
N SER A 1038 11.49 29.82 14.38
CA SER A 1038 11.56 31.29 14.32
C SER A 1038 12.16 31.97 15.56
N ALA A 1039 12.30 31.26 16.68
CA ALA A 1039 12.83 31.83 17.91
C ALA A 1039 14.37 32.00 17.92
N THR A 1040 15.07 31.51 16.89
CA THR A 1040 16.55 31.53 16.79
C THR A 1040 17.03 32.15 15.49
N LYS A 1041 18.21 32.78 15.50
CA LYS A 1041 18.79 33.36 14.27
C LYS A 1041 19.08 32.31 13.19
N THR A 1042 19.59 31.14 13.60
CA THR A 1042 19.86 30.02 12.69
C THR A 1042 18.58 29.47 12.06
N GLY A 1043 17.47 29.41 12.82
CA GLY A 1043 16.17 29.00 12.32
C GLY A 1043 15.50 30.04 11.41
N ILE A 1044 15.60 31.34 11.71
CA ILE A 1044 15.13 32.42 10.81
C ILE A 1044 15.86 32.34 9.45
N SER A 1045 17.18 32.13 9.46
CA SER A 1045 17.96 31.96 8.22
C SER A 1045 17.53 30.73 7.42
N LEU A 1046 17.15 29.64 8.11
CA LEU A 1046 16.61 28.42 7.48
C LEU A 1046 15.22 28.65 6.87
N ILE A 1047 14.33 29.38 7.56
CA ILE A 1047 13.02 29.80 7.04
C ILE A 1047 13.20 30.68 5.79
N ASN A 1048 14.15 31.61 5.80
CA ASN A 1048 14.50 32.44 4.64
C ASN A 1048 14.94 31.58 3.44
N GLN A 1049 15.75 30.54 3.70
CA GLN A 1049 16.17 29.60 2.67
C GLN A 1049 14.98 28.80 2.12
N TRP A 1050 14.04 28.34 2.96
CA TRP A 1050 12.84 27.61 2.52
C TRP A 1050 11.87 28.47 1.71
N LEU A 1051 11.66 29.73 2.09
CA LEU A 1051 10.83 30.67 1.33
C LEU A 1051 11.44 31.04 -0.02
N SER A 1052 12.77 31.20 -0.07
CA SER A 1052 13.50 31.46 -1.32
C SER A 1052 13.43 30.28 -2.30
N ASP A 1053 13.35 29.05 -1.77
CA ASP A 1053 13.30 27.81 -2.56
C ASP A 1053 11.86 27.39 -2.95
N SER A 1054 10.80 27.95 -2.35
CA SER A 1054 9.41 27.46 -2.52
C SER A 1054 8.30 28.49 -2.24
N GLU A 1055 7.56 28.89 -3.29
CA GLU A 1055 6.34 29.71 -3.17
C GLU A 1055 5.17 28.96 -2.50
N GLU A 1056 5.06 27.63 -2.74
CA GLU A 1056 4.04 26.78 -2.12
C GLU A 1056 4.14 26.77 -0.58
N PHE A 1057 5.36 26.86 -0.05
CA PHE A 1057 5.62 26.94 1.39
C PHE A 1057 5.05 28.23 2.00
N ALA A 1058 5.11 29.35 1.27
CA ALA A 1058 4.58 30.63 1.75
C ALA A 1058 3.04 30.64 1.81
N CYS A 1059 2.38 30.07 0.80
CA CYS A 1059 0.92 30.06 0.67
C CYS A 1059 0.18 29.11 1.62
N ALA A 1060 0.88 28.15 2.23
CA ALA A 1060 0.25 27.09 3.04
C ALA A 1060 0.15 27.40 4.55
N LEU A 1061 0.74 28.50 5.03
CA LEU A 1061 0.61 28.94 6.41
C LEU A 1061 -0.79 29.50 6.66
N THR A 1062 -1.42 29.14 7.79
CA THR A 1062 -2.73 29.70 8.14
C THR A 1062 -2.61 31.05 8.86
N ALA A 1063 -3.67 31.84 8.75
CA ALA A 1063 -3.87 33.09 9.48
C ALA A 1063 -3.61 32.95 11.00
N SER A 1064 -4.14 31.89 11.63
CA SER A 1064 -4.03 31.70 13.10
C SER A 1064 -2.61 31.33 13.51
N ASP A 1065 -1.96 30.40 12.80
CA ASP A 1065 -0.59 29.94 13.11
C ASP A 1065 0.48 31.02 12.90
N PHE A 1066 0.15 32.06 12.13
CA PHE A 1066 1.02 33.22 11.89
C PHE A 1066 0.95 34.27 13.02
N ALA A 1067 -0.27 34.68 13.39
CA ALA A 1067 -0.49 35.83 14.27
C ALA A 1067 -0.57 35.46 15.75
N GLN A 1068 -1.01 34.25 16.09
CA GLN A 1068 -1.28 33.82 17.47
C GLN A 1068 -0.23 32.83 17.97
N SER A 1069 -0.18 32.62 19.29
CA SER A 1069 0.56 31.52 19.91
C SER A 1069 -0.41 30.64 20.68
N GLN A 1070 -0.35 29.32 20.46
CA GLN A 1070 -1.16 28.37 21.22
C GLN A 1070 -0.60 28.11 22.63
N ASN A 1071 0.65 28.53 22.91
CA ASN A 1071 1.24 28.52 24.25
C ASN A 1071 1.56 29.96 24.71
N VAL A 1072 0.94 30.38 25.81
CA VAL A 1072 1.01 31.74 26.39
C VAL A 1072 2.42 32.14 26.85
N GLU A 1073 3.33 31.18 27.06
CA GLU A 1073 4.74 31.46 27.39
C GLU A 1073 5.61 31.80 26.16
N TYR A 1074 5.10 31.58 24.95
CA TYR A 1074 5.83 31.76 23.69
C TYR A 1074 5.19 32.84 22.81
N LEU A 1075 6.04 33.57 22.08
CA LEU A 1075 5.63 34.60 21.12
C LEU A 1075 5.23 33.95 19.79
N SER A 1076 4.28 34.57 19.08
CA SER A 1076 3.81 34.11 17.77
C SER A 1076 4.92 34.14 16.72
N LEU A 1077 4.69 33.47 15.58
CA LEU A 1077 5.61 33.50 14.44
C LEU A 1077 5.87 34.95 13.97
N PHE A 1078 4.82 35.75 13.82
CA PHE A 1078 4.93 37.18 13.50
C PHE A 1078 5.80 37.94 14.51
N ASP A 1079 5.50 37.80 15.80
CA ASP A 1079 6.20 38.50 16.89
C ASP A 1079 7.69 38.09 17.00
N ASN A 1080 8.04 36.85 16.62
CA ASN A 1080 9.44 36.40 16.56
C ASN A 1080 10.19 37.01 15.37
N LEU A 1081 9.58 37.03 14.18
CA LEU A 1081 10.21 37.57 12.97
C LEU A 1081 10.49 39.08 13.08
N CYS A 1082 9.60 39.85 13.72
CA CYS A 1082 9.76 41.29 13.95
C CYS A 1082 10.98 41.71 14.80
N LYS A 1083 11.70 40.76 15.44
CA LYS A 1083 12.82 41.05 16.36
C LYS A 1083 14.16 41.31 15.67
N THR A 1084 14.32 40.91 14.40
CA THR A 1084 15.61 40.92 13.71
C THR A 1084 15.44 41.37 12.26
N ASP A 1085 16.44 42.03 11.68
CA ASP A 1085 16.37 42.50 10.30
C ASP A 1085 16.22 41.36 9.28
N GLU A 1086 16.87 40.23 9.55
CA GLU A 1086 16.73 38.99 8.75
C GLU A 1086 15.30 38.43 8.85
N GLY A 1087 14.70 38.47 10.03
CA GLY A 1087 13.29 38.10 10.24
C GLY A 1087 12.30 39.08 9.61
N CYS A 1088 12.59 40.38 9.61
CA CYS A 1088 11.79 41.39 8.91
C CYS A 1088 11.86 41.22 7.38
N ALA A 1089 13.02 40.88 6.82
CA ALA A 1089 13.16 40.58 5.39
C ALA A 1089 12.36 39.32 4.99
N VAL A 1090 12.44 38.26 5.80
CA VAL A 1090 11.60 37.05 5.68
C VAL A 1090 10.12 37.40 5.71
N LEU A 1091 9.70 38.20 6.71
CA LEU A 1091 8.33 38.62 6.90
C LEU A 1091 7.80 39.45 5.73
N TYR A 1092 8.62 40.35 5.17
CA TYR A 1092 8.28 41.15 3.99
C TYR A 1092 7.99 40.27 2.77
N GLN A 1093 8.88 39.32 2.45
CA GLN A 1093 8.68 38.38 1.35
C GLN A 1093 7.43 37.51 1.56
N TRP A 1094 7.25 36.98 2.76
CA TRP A 1094 6.12 36.08 3.07
C TRP A 1094 4.77 36.78 2.93
N LEU A 1095 4.66 38.04 3.39
CA LEU A 1095 3.45 38.83 3.23
C LEU A 1095 3.15 39.22 1.78
N GLN A 1096 4.17 39.29 0.90
CA GLN A 1096 3.96 39.45 -0.54
C GLN A 1096 3.39 38.19 -1.20
N PHE A 1097 3.90 37.01 -0.84
CA PHE A 1097 3.40 35.72 -1.38
C PHE A 1097 2.05 35.31 -0.78
N ASN A 1098 1.74 35.68 0.47
CA ASN A 1098 0.49 35.34 1.13
C ASN A 1098 -0.14 36.56 1.86
N PRO A 1099 -0.73 37.52 1.13
CA PRO A 1099 -1.30 38.74 1.72
C PRO A 1099 -2.42 38.49 2.74
N ARG A 1100 -3.12 37.34 2.66
CA ARG A 1100 -4.22 36.97 3.58
C ARG A 1100 -3.76 36.84 5.03
N LEU A 1101 -2.48 36.60 5.28
CA LEU A 1101 -1.90 36.55 6.64
C LEU A 1101 -2.07 37.89 7.37
N MET A 1102 -2.12 39.02 6.64
CA MET A 1102 -2.37 40.34 7.21
C MET A 1102 -3.76 40.46 7.85
N GLU A 1103 -4.75 39.72 7.36
CA GLU A 1103 -6.12 39.75 7.90
C GLU A 1103 -6.16 39.26 9.35
N ALA A 1104 -5.20 38.42 9.76
CA ALA A 1104 -5.14 37.74 11.06
C ALA A 1104 -4.55 38.57 12.21
N LEU A 1105 -3.78 39.62 11.90
CA LEU A 1105 -3.07 40.42 12.90
C LEU A 1105 -4.04 41.22 13.77
N THR A 1106 -3.94 41.07 15.09
CA THR A 1106 -4.86 41.71 16.06
C THR A 1106 -4.13 42.68 16.99
N TYR A 1107 -4.88 43.36 17.87
CA TYR A 1107 -4.35 44.20 18.95
C TYR A 1107 -3.26 43.51 19.81
N GLU A 1108 -3.23 42.18 19.88
CA GLU A 1108 -2.17 41.45 20.59
C GLU A 1108 -0.78 41.68 19.97
N ASN A 1109 -0.68 41.75 18.64
CA ASN A 1109 0.58 41.92 17.89
C ASN A 1109 1.11 43.38 17.89
N ARG A 1110 0.39 44.34 18.51
CA ARG A 1110 0.72 45.78 18.46
C ARG A 1110 2.15 46.11 18.92
N VAL A 1111 2.71 45.34 19.85
CA VAL A 1111 4.06 45.57 20.37
C VAL A 1111 5.11 45.24 19.30
N ALA A 1112 4.93 44.13 18.57
CA ALA A 1112 5.77 43.75 17.44
C ALA A 1112 5.61 44.71 16.26
N ILE A 1113 4.39 45.13 15.93
CA ILE A 1113 4.15 46.14 14.87
C ILE A 1113 4.85 47.46 15.20
N ASN A 1114 4.80 47.92 16.45
CA ASN A 1114 5.51 49.13 16.87
C ASN A 1114 7.05 48.98 16.81
N SER A 1115 7.59 47.78 17.06
CA SER A 1115 9.05 47.56 16.99
C SER A 1115 9.62 47.55 15.56
N LEU A 1116 8.79 47.37 14.53
CA LEU A 1116 9.22 47.39 13.13
C LEU A 1116 9.88 48.73 12.72
N ASN A 1117 9.54 49.85 13.37
CA ASN A 1117 10.15 51.15 13.08
C ASN A 1117 11.64 51.25 13.49
N ASN A 1118 12.16 50.27 14.23
CA ASN A 1118 13.53 50.28 14.74
C ASN A 1118 14.60 49.92 13.69
N SER A 1119 14.24 49.38 12.52
CA SER A 1119 15.21 49.02 11.48
C SER A 1119 14.75 49.29 10.04
N ALA A 1120 15.66 49.16 9.08
CA ALA A 1120 15.39 49.47 7.68
C ALA A 1120 14.42 48.47 7.02
N GLU A 1121 14.63 47.17 7.25
CA GLU A 1121 13.72 46.13 6.73
C GLU A 1121 12.41 46.09 7.54
N GLY A 1122 12.45 46.38 8.84
CA GLY A 1122 11.23 46.54 9.64
C GLY A 1122 10.33 47.65 9.10
N LYS A 1123 10.89 48.81 8.70
CA LYS A 1123 10.13 49.91 8.08
C LYS A 1123 9.43 49.50 6.79
N ARG A 1124 10.05 48.67 5.95
CA ARG A 1124 9.39 48.13 4.73
C ARG A 1124 8.18 47.26 5.07
N VAL A 1125 8.28 46.41 6.10
CA VAL A 1125 7.12 45.64 6.59
C VAL A 1125 6.05 46.58 7.15
N PHE A 1126 6.44 47.60 7.91
CA PHE A 1126 5.51 48.59 8.47
C PHE A 1126 4.77 49.39 7.38
N GLU A 1127 5.48 49.79 6.32
CA GLU A 1127 4.88 50.45 5.13
C GLU A 1127 3.90 49.51 4.42
N LEU A 1128 4.27 48.25 4.17
CA LEU A 1128 3.40 47.24 3.55
C LEU A 1128 2.11 47.00 4.38
N LEU A 1129 2.24 46.86 5.70
CA LEU A 1129 1.10 46.72 6.61
C LEU A 1129 0.22 47.98 6.66
N LYS A 1130 0.81 49.17 6.48
CA LYS A 1130 0.09 50.44 6.44
C LYS A 1130 -0.68 50.63 5.14
N GLU A 1131 -0.07 50.34 4.00
CA GLU A 1131 -0.72 50.38 2.68
C GLU A 1131 -1.95 49.46 2.59
N ASN A 1132 -1.92 48.34 3.32
CA ASN A 1132 -3.03 47.38 3.42
C ASN A 1132 -3.99 47.67 4.60
N GLY A 1133 -3.89 48.83 5.26
CA GLY A 1133 -4.81 49.27 6.31
C GLY A 1133 -4.72 48.51 7.65
N VAL A 1134 -3.74 47.61 7.80
CA VAL A 1134 -3.57 46.78 9.00
C VAL A 1134 -3.13 47.62 10.19
N VAL A 1135 -2.23 48.57 9.96
CA VAL A 1135 -1.71 49.47 11.02
C VAL A 1135 -2.85 50.29 11.62
N ASP A 1136 -3.73 50.84 10.78
CA ASP A 1136 -4.89 51.61 11.25
C ASP A 1136 -5.90 50.70 11.97
N ARG A 1137 -6.16 49.48 11.48
CA ARG A 1137 -7.03 48.52 12.17
C ARG A 1137 -6.50 48.14 13.55
N VAL A 1138 -5.22 47.76 13.65
CA VAL A 1138 -4.63 47.14 14.85
C VAL A 1138 -4.21 48.18 15.91
N LEU A 1139 -3.85 49.40 15.52
CA LEU A 1139 -3.43 50.44 16.46
C LEU A 1139 -4.56 51.39 16.91
N ILE A 1140 -5.74 51.37 16.26
CA ILE A 1140 -6.90 52.19 16.63
C ILE A 1140 -7.93 51.42 17.46
N GLU A 1141 -7.94 50.08 17.42
CA GLU A 1141 -8.84 49.26 18.26
C GLU A 1141 -8.62 49.48 19.76
N VAL A 1142 -9.73 49.70 20.49
CA VAL A 1142 -9.75 49.94 21.94
C VAL A 1142 -9.76 48.62 22.71
N GLU A 1143 -8.98 48.53 23.78
CA GLU A 1143 -8.76 47.32 24.60
C GLU A 1143 -10.03 46.49 24.91
N PRO A 1144 -10.05 45.21 24.50
CA PRO A 1144 -10.82 44.19 25.20
C PRO A 1144 -10.20 43.97 26.58
N ARG A 1145 -11.00 43.99 27.66
CA ARG A 1145 -10.53 43.82 29.04
C ARG A 1145 -10.07 42.39 29.34
N HIS A 1146 -8.85 42.02 28.95
CA HIS A 1146 -8.15 40.85 29.49
C HIS A 1146 -6.69 41.14 29.83
N THR A 1147 -6.16 40.34 30.76
CA THR A 1147 -4.98 40.64 31.58
C THR A 1147 -3.66 40.64 30.83
N PHE A 1148 -2.87 41.70 30.99
CA PHE A 1148 -1.44 41.74 30.61
C PHE A 1148 -0.66 40.59 31.24
N PHE A 1149 0.01 39.78 30.41
CA PHE A 1149 1.10 38.89 30.83
C PHE A 1149 2.42 39.34 30.20
N LYS A 1150 3.47 39.44 31.02
CA LYS A 1150 4.84 39.66 30.54
C LYS A 1150 5.44 38.33 30.11
N ALA A 1151 5.60 38.11 28.80
CA ALA A 1151 6.48 37.05 28.30
C ALA A 1151 7.92 37.27 28.82
N LYS A 1152 8.60 36.21 29.25
CA LYS A 1152 9.99 36.28 29.69
C LYS A 1152 10.94 36.34 28.47
N PRO A 1153 11.98 37.19 28.49
CA PRO A 1153 13.09 37.06 27.54
C PRO A 1153 13.87 35.75 27.76
N SER A 1154 14.39 35.20 26.64
CA SER A 1154 15.36 34.10 26.53
C SER A 1154 15.23 32.87 27.46
N PHE A 1155 14.43 31.89 27.04
CA PHE A 1155 14.57 30.50 27.54
C PHE A 1155 15.81 29.80 26.95
N PHE A 1156 16.13 30.06 25.67
CA PHE A 1156 17.19 29.36 24.93
C PHE A 1156 18.62 29.57 25.46
N GLU A 1157 18.90 30.66 26.17
CA GLU A 1157 20.22 30.88 26.80
C GLU A 1157 20.44 29.96 28.03
N ASN A 1158 19.37 29.47 28.67
CA ASN A 1158 19.45 28.63 29.87
C ASN A 1158 19.52 27.12 29.57
N LEU A 1159 19.12 26.67 28.38
CA LEU A 1159 19.18 25.25 27.98
C LEU A 1159 20.61 24.69 27.90
N ASN A 1160 21.61 25.55 27.66
CA ASN A 1160 23.03 25.17 27.70
C ASN A 1160 23.59 25.02 29.12
N ALA A 1161 22.88 25.48 30.16
CA ALA A 1161 23.38 25.56 31.54
C ALA A 1161 22.68 24.59 32.52
N GLN A 1162 21.51 24.04 32.15
CA GLN A 1162 20.79 23.08 32.98
C GLN A 1162 20.44 21.83 32.18
N GLY A 1163 21.11 20.72 32.50
CA GLY A 1163 20.81 19.40 31.94
C GLY A 1163 19.33 19.08 32.13
N VAL A 1164 18.60 18.92 31.02
CA VAL A 1164 17.16 18.70 31.04
C VAL A 1164 16.88 17.37 31.72
N ALA A 1165 16.26 17.42 32.91
CA ALA A 1165 15.77 16.22 33.57
C ALA A 1165 14.76 15.49 32.67
N ASP A 1166 15.11 14.25 32.29
CA ASP A 1166 14.40 13.38 31.37
C ASP A 1166 12.96 13.10 31.81
N PRO A 1167 11.95 13.20 30.92
CA PRO A 1167 10.58 12.77 31.23
C PRO A 1167 10.46 11.26 31.50
N GLU A 1168 11.40 10.47 30.95
CA GLU A 1168 11.50 9.01 31.16
C GLU A 1168 12.40 8.61 32.34
N ASN A 1169 12.91 9.56 33.16
CA ASN A 1169 13.74 9.23 34.34
C ASN A 1169 12.95 8.68 35.54
N LYS A 1170 11.74 8.17 35.29
CA LYS A 1170 11.26 6.97 35.97
C LYS A 1170 11.73 5.77 35.15
N GLU A 1171 12.97 5.35 35.41
CA GLU A 1171 13.38 3.99 35.05
C GLU A 1171 12.36 3.03 35.69
N ASP A 1172 11.49 2.43 34.86
CA ASP A 1172 10.49 1.48 35.33
C ASP A 1172 11.18 0.13 35.55
N CYS A 1173 12.06 0.11 36.55
CA CYS A 1173 12.72 -1.06 37.12
C CYS A 1173 11.72 -1.97 37.86
N SER A 1174 10.45 -1.98 37.45
CA SER A 1174 9.48 -2.99 37.82
C SER A 1174 9.53 -4.14 36.81
N ALA A 1175 10.52 -5.02 37.00
CA ALA A 1175 10.61 -6.31 36.33
C ALA A 1175 9.44 -7.23 36.73
N LYS A 1176 8.23 -6.92 36.24
CA LYS A 1176 7.09 -7.82 36.29
C LYS A 1176 7.32 -8.93 35.29
N SER A 1177 7.82 -10.04 35.83
CA SER A 1177 7.85 -11.35 35.20
C SER A 1177 6.66 -11.56 34.26
N MET A 1178 6.95 -11.80 32.98
CA MET A 1178 5.98 -12.49 32.14
C MET A 1178 5.76 -13.88 32.75
N PRO A 1179 4.51 -14.34 32.95
CA PRO A 1179 4.25 -15.70 33.38
C PRO A 1179 4.75 -16.70 32.32
N GLN A 1180 5.16 -17.87 32.81
CA GLN A 1180 5.70 -19.00 32.03
C GLN A 1180 4.69 -19.56 31.01
#